data_AF-A0A972SY43-F1
#
_entry.id   AF-A0A972SY43-F1
#
_cell.length_a   1.000
_cell.length_b   1.000
_cell.length_c   1.000
_cell.angle_alpha   90.00
_cell.angle_beta   90.00
_cell.angle_gamma   90.00
#
_symmetry.space_group_name_H-M   'P 1'
#
loop_
_entity.id
_entity.type
_entity.pdbx_description
1 polymer ?
#
loop_
_entity_poly.entity_id
_entity_poly.type
_entity_poly.pdbx_seq_one_letter_code
_entity_poly.pdbx_strand_id
1 'polypeptide(L)'
;MYFLINHQILLLYNLNKMEFHISRQARRRYRFEDSLFAFDGNVIFANFHAARVFAQRMNETRNAAANPHLAVRSGQINALGLIDEILHYVVGQYRTRMNPALYDDLLACLEQEVGRRKLNAALRAFLREFPPTAVYQGKLDLNTYLAGTTDGIPHRAAATEELLMLWLANQNPAFQPYQELFDDSNLQEKTAYSDIAESLHAFFETQPRFGPDGQNLVDMLRSPAIAVPHSLNGQLEYIRSRWGDLLGHYLLKLLGSLNLITEEERLRGLGPGPVRIPTYTDRLEGEEERFSRDADWMPHLVLIAKNTYVWLDQLSKAYKRPITRLDQIPDEELDKLADWGITGLWLIGLWERSTASARIKQLCGNPEAIASAYSLKDYRIADELGGEAACQNLRERAWRRGIRLASDMVPNHMGIDSNWLYEHPDWFISMPYSPFPSYTFTGENLSADPRAAVQIEDHYYNRSDAAVVFKYHDNEKNSDKFIYHGNDGTSMPWNDTAQLNYLNPQVREAVIQKILSIARNFPIIRFDAAMTLARRHFQRLWYPLPGGGCDIPSRSEFSLTAEQFNQYMPQEFWREVVERVAAEAPDTLLLAEAFWLMESYFVRTLGMHRVYNSTFMNLLRDEDNAKYRQLLKNTLEFDPQILKRYVNFMNNPDEQTAVSQFGKGDKYFGICTLLATMPGLPMFGHGQVEGFSEKYGMEYKRAYIDEVPDQGLIDRHNWQIFPLLKKRYLFSEVERFYLYDFYTADGLVDENVYAYSNRSGDERALVLYHNKFGDTAGWVRTSAAFMDKQSGTQRQVDLRAGLDLPGARDHFVIFRDSITGLEYIRSCTEIAQKGLYVQLDAYRAHVFLDFRVIADDGEGHWRRVHDHLNERGTSDVQRLRWELPLQPVLGPLREIFNPGYFAFLLKSLPQTAGGELPEFLLNEAGHKMAGLVKGAQALLLEPHKAPAPEVNSADFKERLRLLNAALWIDQNLALGEDTQSSRMMTALRAELNEESELALLSWTYLEGLRAALGMEQGKFAQAVEEWRFQPLLEEALRGMGIPALSPGKVVQSVRLLLNLQGWTVRLVRRGADQLAGDLLENADVRHYLQFNIYEGKRWFKREAFESFWTYLAAEGMVELLSEGKPAGKQFNTRLEKLAGMLNRLRTAAQEANYEEESWLEALNKPGDQA
;
A
#
# COMPACT_ATOMS: atom_id res chain seq x y z
N MET A 1 46.42 11.64 8.32
CA MET A 1 46.34 12.36 9.61
C MET A 1 46.23 11.41 10.81
N TYR A 2 45.32 10.43 10.81
CA TYR A 2 45.19 9.43 11.89
C TYR A 2 46.49 8.66 12.19
N PHE A 3 47.26 8.33 11.15
CA PHE A 3 48.58 7.70 11.25
C PHE A 3 49.63 8.56 11.97
N LEU A 4 49.55 9.90 11.86
CA LEU A 4 50.52 10.83 12.48
C LEU A 4 50.26 11.01 13.98
N ILE A 5 49.00 10.92 14.41
CA ILE A 5 48.61 11.07 15.81
C ILE A 5 49.02 9.84 16.63
N ASN A 6 48.81 8.62 16.11
CA ASN A 6 49.30 7.40 16.76
C ASN A 6 50.84 7.34 16.82
N HIS A 7 51.52 7.83 15.78
CA HIS A 7 52.98 7.85 15.77
C HIS A 7 53.56 8.85 16.79
N GLN A 8 52.88 9.98 17.05
CA GLN A 8 53.26 10.94 18.08
C GLN A 8 52.93 10.47 19.51
N ILE A 9 51.88 9.67 19.71
CA ILE A 9 51.57 9.08 21.03
C ILE A 9 52.55 7.96 21.39
N LEU A 10 52.97 7.14 20.40
CA LEU A 10 54.04 6.15 20.57
C LEU A 10 55.41 6.77 20.93
N LEU A 11 55.64 8.03 20.56
CA LEU A 11 56.85 8.78 20.95
C LEU A 11 56.80 9.31 22.39
N LEU A 12 55.63 9.40 23.01
CA LEU A 12 55.44 9.96 24.36
C LEU A 12 55.55 8.91 25.49
N TYR A 13 55.45 7.62 25.15
CA TYR A 13 55.66 6.51 26.08
C TYR A 13 56.82 5.67 25.57
N ASN A 14 57.98 5.70 26.25
CA ASN A 14 59.15 4.82 26.02
C ASN A 14 58.77 3.33 26.24
N LEU A 15 57.92 2.79 25.37
CA LEU A 15 57.54 1.38 25.33
C LEU A 15 58.37 0.76 24.22
N ASN A 16 59.20 -0.23 24.58
CA ASN A 16 59.95 -1.00 23.61
C ASN A 16 58.98 -1.61 22.58
N LYS A 17 59.34 -1.51 21.30
CA LYS A 17 58.71 -2.25 20.21
C LYS A 17 59.11 -3.72 20.36
N MET A 18 58.30 -4.51 21.06
CA MET A 18 58.40 -5.97 21.14
C MET A 18 57.03 -6.50 20.66
N GLU A 19 57.02 -7.31 19.62
CA GLU A 19 55.80 -7.77 18.93
C GLU A 19 55.92 -9.30 18.69
N PHE A 20 55.07 -9.92 17.86
CA PHE A 20 55.01 -11.39 17.81
C PHE A 20 56.18 -12.08 17.07
N HIS A 21 56.88 -13.01 17.72
CA HIS A 21 58.02 -13.74 17.13
C HIS A 21 57.62 -14.76 16.09
N ILE A 22 58.31 -14.74 14.94
CA ILE A 22 58.18 -15.76 13.89
C ILE A 22 59.53 -16.42 13.60
N SER A 23 59.53 -17.75 13.55
CA SER A 23 60.70 -18.58 13.28
C SER A 23 61.32 -18.26 11.91
N ARG A 24 62.65 -18.32 11.83
CA ARG A 24 63.43 -18.20 10.58
C ARG A 24 62.91 -19.14 9.51
N GLN A 25 62.49 -20.35 9.89
CA GLN A 25 61.96 -21.35 8.99
C GLN A 25 60.60 -20.90 8.41
N ALA A 26 59.68 -20.41 9.24
CA ALA A 26 58.40 -19.87 8.78
C ALA A 26 58.59 -18.64 7.87
N ARG A 27 59.47 -17.69 8.23
CA ARG A 27 59.77 -16.52 7.37
C ARG A 27 60.23 -16.93 5.98
N ARG A 28 61.11 -17.94 5.88
CA ARG A 28 61.59 -18.47 4.60
C ARG A 28 60.52 -19.25 3.84
N ARG A 29 59.74 -20.09 4.55
CA ARG A 29 58.70 -20.94 3.97
C ARG A 29 57.61 -20.10 3.31
N TYR A 30 57.13 -19.08 4.01
CA TYR A 30 56.01 -18.23 3.57
C TYR A 30 56.44 -16.96 2.85
N ARG A 31 57.75 -16.66 2.81
CA ARG A 31 58.34 -15.49 2.15
C ARG A 31 57.67 -14.18 2.58
N PHE A 32 57.51 -14.01 3.90
CA PHE A 32 56.98 -12.77 4.46
C PHE A 32 57.90 -11.58 4.13
N GLU A 33 57.30 -10.42 3.91
CA GLU A 33 58.04 -9.20 3.63
C GLU A 33 58.76 -8.69 4.88
N ASP A 34 59.99 -8.20 4.72
CA ASP A 34 60.78 -7.65 5.84
C ASP A 34 60.12 -6.42 6.48
N SER A 35 59.24 -5.71 5.75
CA SER A 35 58.45 -4.57 6.23
C SER A 35 57.47 -4.94 7.34
N LEU A 36 57.07 -6.22 7.42
CA LEU A 36 56.23 -6.76 8.47
C LEU A 36 57.02 -7.03 9.74
N PHE A 37 58.34 -6.80 9.81
CA PHE A 37 59.15 -7.13 10.99
C PHE A 37 59.85 -5.91 11.60
N ALA A 38 59.81 -5.80 12.93
CA ALA A 38 60.58 -4.86 13.73
C ALA A 38 62.07 -5.21 13.74
N PHE A 39 62.91 -4.32 14.29
CA PHE A 39 64.38 -4.47 14.29
C PHE A 39 64.86 -5.69 15.10
N ASP A 40 64.09 -6.04 16.12
CA ASP A 40 64.21 -7.18 17.05
C ASP A 40 63.71 -8.50 16.44
N GLY A 41 63.10 -8.46 15.26
CA GLY A 41 62.61 -9.62 14.52
C GLY A 41 61.12 -9.89 14.70
N ASN A 42 60.36 -9.02 15.36
CA ASN A 42 58.96 -9.27 15.67
C ASN A 42 57.98 -8.80 14.62
N VAL A 43 56.84 -9.47 14.44
CA VAL A 43 55.86 -9.09 13.40
C VAL A 43 55.05 -7.87 13.81
N ILE A 44 55.11 -6.85 12.97
CA ILE A 44 54.32 -5.62 13.04
C ILE A 44 53.08 -5.69 12.17
N PHE A 45 51.95 -5.91 12.83
CA PHE A 45 50.64 -5.64 12.24
C PHE A 45 50.28 -4.16 12.43
N ALA A 46 50.84 -3.32 11.57
CA ALA A 46 50.53 -1.89 11.57
C ALA A 46 49.03 -1.60 11.32
N ASN A 47 48.35 -2.51 10.62
CA ASN A 47 46.91 -2.45 10.35
C ASN A 47 46.34 -3.85 10.01
N PHE A 48 45.03 -3.95 9.81
CA PHE A 48 44.38 -5.23 9.45
C PHE A 48 44.76 -5.71 8.05
N HIS A 49 45.11 -4.82 7.13
CA HIS A 49 45.62 -5.20 5.82
C HIS A 49 46.90 -6.05 5.93
N ALA A 50 47.85 -5.67 6.79
CA ALA A 50 49.06 -6.46 7.04
C ALA A 50 48.73 -7.89 7.52
N ALA A 51 47.72 -8.05 8.40
CA ALA A 51 47.26 -9.36 8.85
C ALA A 51 46.61 -10.19 7.73
N ARG A 52 45.86 -9.55 6.83
CA ARG A 52 45.29 -10.20 5.64
C ARG A 52 46.37 -10.69 4.67
N VAL A 53 47.38 -9.87 4.40
CA VAL A 53 48.53 -10.24 3.54
C VAL A 53 49.29 -11.42 4.17
N PHE A 54 49.52 -11.39 5.48
CA PHE A 54 50.18 -12.48 6.20
C PHE A 54 49.38 -13.79 6.09
N ALA A 55 48.07 -13.75 6.36
CA ALA A 55 47.18 -14.91 6.25
C ALA A 55 47.11 -15.45 4.82
N GLN A 56 47.05 -14.57 3.80
CA GLN A 56 47.03 -14.98 2.40
C GLN A 56 48.30 -15.76 2.02
N ARG A 57 49.49 -15.26 2.38
CA ARG A 57 50.76 -15.95 2.08
C ARG A 57 50.82 -17.35 2.68
N MET A 58 50.30 -17.52 3.89
CA MET A 58 50.15 -18.84 4.51
C MET A 58 49.18 -19.72 3.73
N ASN A 59 48.00 -19.20 3.38
CA ASN A 59 46.96 -19.94 2.67
C ASN A 59 47.39 -20.37 1.26
N GLU A 60 48.11 -19.52 0.53
CA GLU A 60 48.70 -19.84 -0.79
C GLU A 60 49.66 -21.02 -0.67
N THR A 61 50.59 -20.93 0.29
CA THR A 61 51.63 -21.96 0.49
C THR A 61 51.05 -23.27 1.04
N ARG A 62 50.00 -23.21 1.86
CA ARG A 62 49.27 -24.37 2.40
C ARG A 62 48.28 -24.97 1.39
N ASN A 63 48.08 -24.33 0.22
CA ASN A 63 47.05 -24.68 -0.75
C ASN A 63 45.67 -24.84 -0.09
N ALA A 64 45.27 -23.84 0.70
CA ALA A 64 44.04 -23.86 1.48
C ALA A 64 42.78 -23.98 0.61
N ALA A 65 42.83 -23.56 -0.66
CA ALA A 65 41.75 -23.76 -1.62
C ALA A 65 41.43 -25.25 -1.85
N ALA A 66 42.45 -26.11 -1.89
CA ALA A 66 42.27 -27.57 -1.96
C ALA A 66 42.11 -28.22 -0.58
N ASN A 67 42.55 -27.55 0.49
CA ASN A 67 42.52 -28.05 1.87
C ASN A 67 41.90 -27.02 2.82
N PRO A 68 40.57 -26.81 2.80
CA PRO A 68 39.92 -25.74 3.57
C PRO A 68 40.15 -25.81 5.08
N HIS A 69 40.37 -27.01 5.63
CA HIS A 69 40.68 -27.21 7.05
C HIS A 69 42.03 -26.65 7.49
N LEU A 70 42.94 -26.33 6.54
CA LEU A 70 44.24 -25.71 6.81
C LEU A 70 44.21 -24.18 6.67
N ALA A 71 43.05 -23.61 6.34
CA ALA A 71 42.88 -22.18 6.09
C ALA A 71 43.14 -21.35 7.36
N VAL A 72 43.95 -20.32 7.20
CA VAL A 72 44.30 -19.31 8.18
C VAL A 72 43.41 -18.10 7.99
N ARG A 73 42.79 -17.62 9.06
CA ARG A 73 41.97 -16.39 9.05
C ARG A 73 42.77 -15.19 9.51
N SER A 74 42.49 -14.01 8.96
CA SER A 74 43.25 -12.80 9.25
C SER A 74 42.96 -12.25 10.66
N GLY A 75 41.72 -12.41 11.14
CA GLY A 75 41.33 -12.05 12.50
C GLY A 75 42.07 -12.87 13.55
N GLN A 76 42.28 -14.16 13.30
CA GLN A 76 43.05 -15.03 14.20
C GLN A 76 44.53 -14.64 14.23
N ILE A 77 45.14 -14.35 13.08
CA ILE A 77 46.53 -13.87 13.00
C ILE A 77 46.71 -12.53 13.73
N ASN A 78 45.78 -11.59 13.54
CA ASN A 78 45.80 -10.32 14.26
C ASN A 78 45.65 -10.53 15.78
N ALA A 79 44.78 -11.45 16.20
CA ALA A 79 44.59 -11.76 17.62
C ALA A 79 45.84 -12.36 18.27
N LEU A 80 46.54 -13.28 17.59
CA LEU A 80 47.82 -13.83 18.08
C LEU A 80 48.82 -12.71 18.36
N GLY A 81 49.03 -11.84 17.37
CA GLY A 81 49.97 -10.74 17.48
C GLY A 81 49.56 -9.72 18.55
N LEU A 82 48.27 -9.45 18.69
CA LEU A 82 47.78 -8.52 19.70
C LEU A 82 47.86 -9.07 21.12
N ILE A 83 47.59 -10.37 21.33
CA ILE A 83 47.76 -11.00 22.64
C ILE A 83 49.22 -10.85 23.07
N ASP A 84 50.15 -11.22 22.21
CA ASP A 84 51.59 -11.12 22.46
C ASP A 84 52.02 -9.69 22.82
N GLU A 85 51.59 -8.69 22.03
CA GLU A 85 51.87 -7.28 22.29
C GLU A 85 51.30 -6.80 23.64
N ILE A 86 50.10 -7.26 24.02
CA ILE A 86 49.51 -6.97 25.33
C ILE A 86 50.32 -7.63 26.45
N LEU A 87 50.84 -8.85 26.25
CA LEU A 87 51.68 -9.54 27.24
C LEU A 87 52.98 -8.77 27.48
N HIS A 88 53.67 -8.33 26.42
CA HIS A 88 54.83 -7.44 26.52
C HIS A 88 54.52 -6.15 27.26
N TYR A 89 53.40 -5.51 26.91
CA TYR A 89 52.97 -4.29 27.58
C TYR A 89 52.73 -4.51 29.08
N VAL A 90 52.13 -5.65 29.47
CA VAL A 90 51.94 -6.03 30.88
C VAL A 90 53.29 -6.23 31.61
N VAL A 91 54.29 -6.85 30.97
CA VAL A 91 55.66 -6.96 31.51
C VAL A 91 56.30 -5.57 31.68
N GLY A 92 56.14 -4.69 30.69
CA GLY A 92 56.61 -3.31 30.75
C GLY A 92 55.97 -2.50 31.89
N GLN A 93 54.66 -2.68 32.13
CA GLN A 93 53.96 -2.06 33.27
C GLN A 93 54.46 -2.64 34.60
N TYR A 94 54.70 -3.94 34.69
CA TYR A 94 55.27 -4.57 35.87
C TYR A 94 56.65 -4.00 36.20
N ARG A 95 57.55 -3.94 35.21
CA ARG A 95 58.88 -3.35 35.36
C ARG A 95 58.80 -1.90 35.84
N THR A 96 57.91 -1.11 35.25
CA THR A 96 57.85 0.33 35.55
C THR A 96 57.21 0.62 36.90
N ARG A 97 56.20 -0.15 37.32
CA ARG A 97 55.42 0.11 38.54
C ARG A 97 55.90 -0.68 39.77
N MET A 98 56.42 -1.89 39.57
CA MET A 98 56.69 -2.83 40.66
C MET A 98 58.20 -3.09 40.85
N ASN A 99 58.95 -3.37 39.79
CA ASN A 99 60.40 -3.60 39.87
C ASN A 99 61.18 -2.96 38.69
N PRO A 100 61.71 -1.74 38.85
CA PRO A 100 62.53 -1.09 37.82
C PRO A 100 63.85 -1.81 37.50
N ALA A 101 64.39 -2.61 38.42
CA ALA A 101 65.61 -3.39 38.24
C ALA A 101 65.36 -4.80 37.68
N LEU A 102 64.12 -5.10 37.26
CA LEU A 102 63.66 -6.43 36.86
C LEU A 102 64.66 -7.19 35.98
N TYR A 103 65.16 -6.57 34.91
CA TYR A 103 66.03 -7.26 33.96
C TYR A 103 67.41 -7.62 34.52
N ASP A 104 67.99 -6.76 35.36
CA ASP A 104 69.28 -7.02 35.99
C ASP A 104 69.13 -8.15 37.03
N ASP A 105 68.07 -8.08 37.85
CA ASP A 105 67.73 -9.10 38.84
C ASP A 105 67.46 -10.47 38.19
N LEU A 106 66.69 -10.47 37.10
CA LEU A 106 66.28 -11.66 36.36
C LEU A 106 67.47 -12.31 35.64
N LEU A 107 68.35 -11.53 35.01
CA LEU A 107 69.58 -12.05 34.42
C LEU A 107 70.54 -12.61 35.49
N ALA A 108 70.68 -11.93 36.63
CA ALA A 108 71.52 -12.41 37.73
C ALA A 108 71.00 -13.75 38.30
N CYS A 109 69.68 -13.86 38.51
CA CYS A 109 69.03 -15.08 38.96
C CYS A 109 69.27 -16.25 37.98
N LEU A 110 69.05 -16.02 36.68
CA LEU A 110 69.25 -17.06 35.67
C LEU A 110 70.72 -17.45 35.50
N GLU A 111 71.66 -16.50 35.63
CA GLU A 111 73.09 -16.82 35.61
C GLU A 111 73.52 -17.65 36.83
N GLN A 112 72.85 -17.50 37.97
CA GLN A 112 73.07 -18.26 39.20
C GLN A 112 72.44 -19.66 39.15
N GLU A 113 71.18 -19.78 38.72
CA GLU A 113 70.44 -21.05 38.75
C GLU A 113 70.78 -21.96 37.56
N VAL A 114 70.75 -21.42 36.33
CA VAL A 114 70.98 -22.20 35.10
C VAL A 114 72.46 -22.24 34.71
N GLY A 115 73.22 -21.21 35.10
CA GLY A 115 74.64 -21.08 34.81
C GLY A 115 74.92 -20.30 33.52
N ARG A 116 75.78 -19.28 33.62
CA ARG A 116 76.10 -18.32 32.54
C ARG A 116 76.45 -18.93 31.18
N ARG A 117 77.14 -20.08 31.12
CA ARG A 117 77.46 -20.75 29.85
C ARG A 117 76.23 -21.35 29.17
N LYS A 118 75.36 -22.02 29.94
CA LYS A 118 74.13 -22.64 29.43
C LYS A 118 73.12 -21.58 29.01
N LEU A 119 72.94 -20.53 29.81
CA LEU A 119 72.08 -19.39 29.47
C LEU A 119 72.51 -18.72 28.15
N ASN A 120 73.80 -18.43 27.98
CA ASN A 120 74.30 -17.83 26.73
C ASN A 120 74.17 -18.77 25.52
N ALA A 121 74.27 -20.08 25.72
CA ALA A 121 74.03 -21.05 24.64
C ALA A 121 72.55 -21.05 24.22
N ALA A 122 71.62 -21.02 25.18
CA ALA A 122 70.18 -20.93 24.93
C ALA A 122 69.81 -19.63 24.19
N LEU A 123 70.27 -18.46 24.67
CA LEU A 123 70.03 -17.17 24.02
C LEU A 123 70.57 -17.14 22.57
N ARG A 124 71.75 -17.73 22.33
CA ARG A 124 72.32 -17.83 20.97
C ARG A 124 71.53 -18.77 20.06
N ALA A 125 71.02 -19.88 20.59
CA ALA A 125 70.20 -20.81 19.83
C ALA A 125 68.86 -20.16 19.48
N PHE A 126 68.21 -19.53 20.46
CA PHE A 126 66.98 -18.76 20.29
C PHE A 126 67.13 -17.71 19.20
N LEU A 127 68.09 -16.79 19.29
CA LEU A 127 68.30 -15.76 18.27
C LEU A 127 68.76 -16.31 16.91
N ARG A 128 69.14 -17.58 16.81
CA ARG A 128 69.42 -18.23 15.52
C ARG A 128 68.14 -18.73 14.88
N GLU A 129 67.23 -19.28 15.67
CA GLU A 129 65.92 -19.81 15.26
C GLU A 129 64.87 -18.71 15.09
N PHE A 130 64.88 -17.71 15.97
CA PHE A 130 64.04 -16.50 15.98
C PHE A 130 64.93 -15.24 15.86
N PRO A 131 65.58 -15.03 14.71
CA PRO A 131 66.54 -13.96 14.55
C PRO A 131 65.87 -12.58 14.44
N PRO A 132 66.47 -11.56 15.09
CA PRO A 132 66.19 -10.16 14.77
C PRO A 132 66.39 -9.86 13.30
N THR A 133 65.66 -8.89 12.75
CA THR A 133 65.68 -8.59 11.30
C THR A 133 67.09 -8.30 10.80
N ALA A 134 67.90 -7.55 11.59
CA ALA A 134 69.29 -7.28 11.23
C ALA A 134 70.18 -8.54 11.20
N VAL A 135 69.92 -9.51 12.09
CA VAL A 135 70.64 -10.80 12.15
C VAL A 135 70.14 -11.75 11.06
N TYR A 136 68.84 -11.73 10.76
CA TYR A 136 68.22 -12.52 9.69
C TYR A 136 68.77 -12.12 8.31
N GLN A 137 68.89 -10.82 8.06
CA GLN A 137 69.45 -10.24 6.83
C GLN A 137 70.99 -10.35 6.74
N GLY A 138 71.66 -10.82 7.80
CA GLY A 138 73.12 -10.91 7.86
C GLY A 138 73.85 -9.56 7.98
N LYS A 139 73.14 -8.48 8.36
CA LYS A 139 73.71 -7.14 8.58
C LYS A 139 74.50 -7.05 9.90
N LEU A 140 74.11 -7.85 10.89
CA LEU A 140 74.74 -7.95 12.21
C LEU A 140 74.96 -9.43 12.56
N ASP A 141 76.12 -9.76 13.14
CA ASP A 141 76.34 -11.09 13.69
C ASP A 141 75.74 -11.23 15.10
N LEU A 142 75.47 -12.47 15.52
CA LEU A 142 74.80 -12.80 16.78
C LEU A 142 75.52 -12.28 18.02
N ASN A 143 76.86 -12.29 18.04
CA ASN A 143 77.61 -11.87 19.22
C ASN A 143 77.62 -10.36 19.36
N THR A 144 77.75 -9.65 18.24
CA THR A 144 77.65 -8.19 18.20
C THR A 144 76.24 -7.74 18.59
N TYR A 145 75.19 -8.43 18.13
CA TYR A 145 73.83 -8.16 18.58
C TYR A 145 73.68 -8.37 20.10
N LEU A 146 74.06 -9.54 20.64
CA LEU A 146 73.90 -9.82 22.08
C LEU A 146 74.68 -8.86 23.00
N ALA A 147 75.77 -8.25 22.54
CA ALA A 147 76.52 -7.24 23.28
C ALA A 147 75.92 -5.83 23.21
N GLY A 148 74.90 -5.62 22.36
CA GLY A 148 74.25 -4.34 22.14
C GLY A 148 73.17 -3.99 23.17
N THR A 149 72.69 -2.76 23.05
CA THR A 149 71.55 -2.23 23.78
C THR A 149 70.66 -1.48 22.79
N THR A 150 69.34 -1.52 23.00
CA THR A 150 68.37 -0.67 22.30
C THR A 150 67.47 -0.02 23.33
N ASP A 151 67.25 1.29 23.21
CA ASP A 151 66.42 2.09 24.13
C ASP A 151 66.76 1.89 25.62
N GLY A 152 68.05 1.71 25.92
CA GLY A 152 68.58 1.50 27.27
C GLY A 152 68.44 0.08 27.81
N ILE A 153 67.89 -0.86 27.03
CA ILE A 153 67.68 -2.26 27.43
C ILE A 153 68.75 -3.15 26.79
N PRO A 154 69.50 -3.94 27.59
CA PRO A 154 70.46 -4.90 27.06
C PRO A 154 69.76 -5.95 26.19
N HIS A 155 70.32 -6.26 25.02
CA HIS A 155 69.74 -7.27 24.12
C HIS A 155 69.68 -8.67 24.77
N ARG A 156 70.55 -8.95 25.75
CA ARG A 156 70.45 -10.17 26.57
C ARG A 156 69.18 -10.21 27.41
N ALA A 157 68.79 -9.08 28.01
CA ALA A 157 67.58 -8.98 28.82
C ALA A 157 66.34 -9.10 27.92
N ALA A 158 66.32 -8.34 26.81
CA ALA A 158 65.26 -8.44 25.81
C ALA A 158 65.09 -9.88 25.32
N ALA A 159 66.16 -10.54 24.86
CA ALA A 159 66.10 -11.95 24.44
C ALA A 159 65.65 -12.93 25.56
N THR A 160 65.76 -12.56 26.84
CA THR A 160 65.25 -13.39 27.92
C THR A 160 63.75 -13.22 28.12
N GLU A 161 63.22 -12.00 28.00
CA GLU A 161 61.78 -11.76 27.96
C GLU A 161 61.14 -12.47 26.76
N GLU A 162 61.82 -12.49 25.62
CA GLU A 162 61.32 -13.14 24.42
C GLU A 162 61.32 -14.67 24.51
N LEU A 163 62.27 -15.25 25.24
CA LEU A 163 62.21 -16.66 25.60
C LEU A 163 60.97 -16.97 26.46
N LEU A 164 60.58 -16.07 27.36
CA LEU A 164 59.35 -16.20 28.14
C LEU A 164 58.11 -16.12 27.23
N MET A 165 58.06 -15.18 26.29
CA MET A 165 56.92 -15.06 25.36
C MET A 165 56.81 -16.27 24.43
N LEU A 166 57.93 -16.78 23.91
CA LEU A 166 57.96 -18.01 23.14
C LEU A 166 57.41 -19.20 23.95
N TRP A 167 57.80 -19.30 25.22
CA TRP A 167 57.28 -20.33 26.11
C TRP A 167 55.78 -20.18 26.34
N LEU A 168 55.30 -18.97 26.64
CA LEU A 168 53.87 -18.68 26.83
C LEU A 168 53.04 -19.01 25.59
N ALA A 169 53.54 -18.69 24.39
CA ALA A 169 52.91 -19.02 23.12
C ALA A 169 52.75 -20.54 22.93
N ASN A 170 53.79 -21.33 23.25
CA ASN A 170 53.73 -22.79 23.16
C ASN A 170 52.86 -23.44 24.26
N GLN A 171 52.69 -22.78 25.41
CA GLN A 171 51.76 -23.22 26.46
C GLN A 171 50.29 -22.87 26.18
N ASN A 172 49.99 -22.07 25.15
CA ASN A 172 48.64 -21.64 24.83
C ASN A 172 47.96 -22.61 23.83
N PRO A 173 46.90 -23.35 24.22
CA PRO A 173 46.29 -24.31 23.31
C PRO A 173 45.61 -23.68 22.08
N ALA A 174 45.20 -22.40 22.16
CA ALA A 174 44.60 -21.68 21.03
C ALA A 174 45.62 -21.30 19.95
N PHE A 175 46.91 -21.31 20.30
CA PHE A 175 48.02 -21.00 19.39
C PHE A 175 48.41 -22.23 18.56
N GLN A 176 48.11 -23.45 19.02
CA GLN A 176 48.51 -24.72 18.38
C GLN A 176 48.28 -24.82 16.85
N PRO A 177 47.18 -24.33 16.25
CA PRO A 177 46.99 -24.33 14.79
C PRO A 177 48.07 -23.55 13.99
N TYR A 178 48.84 -22.71 14.68
CA TYR A 178 49.89 -21.84 14.15
C TYR A 178 51.27 -22.19 14.70
N GLN A 179 51.44 -23.36 15.34
CA GLN A 179 52.69 -23.77 16.00
C GLN A 179 53.93 -23.63 15.12
N GLU A 180 53.82 -23.85 13.80
CA GLU A 180 54.93 -23.67 12.85
C GLU A 180 55.55 -22.26 12.84
N LEU A 181 54.84 -21.24 13.35
CA LEU A 181 55.35 -19.89 13.50
C LEU A 181 56.31 -19.76 14.70
N PHE A 182 56.14 -20.57 15.75
CA PHE A 182 56.84 -20.43 17.04
C PHE A 182 57.22 -21.77 17.69
N ASP A 183 57.45 -22.82 16.90
CA ASP A 183 57.89 -24.14 17.39
C ASP A 183 59.22 -24.04 18.14
N ASP A 184 59.22 -24.44 19.42
CA ASP A 184 60.35 -24.39 20.34
C ASP A 184 60.99 -25.77 20.62
N SER A 185 60.55 -26.83 19.91
CA SER A 185 61.01 -28.21 20.14
C SER A 185 62.54 -28.36 20.09
N ASN A 186 63.20 -27.67 19.15
CA ASN A 186 64.67 -27.69 19.05
C ASN A 186 65.35 -27.05 20.26
N LEU A 187 64.77 -25.98 20.82
CA LEU A 187 65.30 -25.30 22.00
C LEU A 187 65.14 -26.16 23.24
N GLN A 188 63.98 -26.83 23.39
CA GLN A 188 63.70 -27.77 24.47
C GLN A 188 64.68 -28.96 24.47
N GLU A 189 64.97 -29.54 23.30
CA GLU A 189 65.85 -30.72 23.19
C GLU A 189 67.34 -30.41 23.35
N LYS A 190 67.80 -29.23 22.88
CA LYS A 190 69.23 -28.95 22.65
C LYS A 190 69.82 -27.91 23.60
N THR A 191 69.01 -27.26 24.43
CA THR A 191 69.46 -26.15 25.29
C THR A 191 68.84 -26.24 26.68
N ALA A 192 69.22 -25.34 27.58
CA ALA A 192 68.63 -25.24 28.92
C ALA A 192 67.29 -24.45 28.93
N TYR A 193 66.54 -24.47 27.83
CA TYR A 193 65.34 -23.65 27.65
C TYR A 193 64.23 -23.98 28.66
N SER A 194 63.97 -25.28 28.91
CA SER A 194 62.98 -25.70 29.92
C SER A 194 63.41 -25.29 31.33
N ASP A 195 64.70 -25.48 31.68
CA ASP A 195 65.26 -25.04 32.96
C ASP A 195 65.12 -23.52 33.15
N ILE A 196 65.31 -22.73 32.08
CA ILE A 196 65.13 -21.28 32.09
C ILE A 196 63.66 -20.91 32.34
N ALA A 197 62.71 -21.56 31.69
CA ALA A 197 61.28 -21.28 31.88
C ALA A 197 60.81 -21.61 33.32
N GLU A 198 61.26 -22.72 33.89
CA GLU A 198 60.99 -23.07 35.31
C GLU A 198 61.61 -22.06 36.28
N SER A 199 62.86 -21.66 36.05
CA SER A 199 63.56 -20.64 36.83
C SER A 199 62.87 -19.27 36.77
N LEU A 200 62.36 -18.88 35.59
CA LEU A 200 61.57 -17.66 35.42
C LEU A 200 60.29 -17.67 36.27
N HIS A 201 59.56 -18.78 36.28
CA HIS A 201 58.35 -18.91 37.13
C HIS A 201 58.70 -18.82 38.62
N ALA A 202 59.73 -19.57 39.06
CA ALA A 202 60.21 -19.55 40.44
C ALA A 202 60.70 -18.16 40.89
N PHE A 203 61.37 -17.43 40.01
CA PHE A 203 61.78 -16.05 40.26
C PHE A 203 60.57 -15.16 40.57
N PHE A 204 59.54 -15.16 39.71
CA PHE A 204 58.37 -14.30 39.89
C PHE A 204 57.48 -14.66 41.10
N GLU A 205 57.61 -15.86 41.67
CA GLU A 205 56.99 -16.20 42.96
C GLU A 205 57.59 -15.41 44.14
N THR A 206 58.85 -14.98 44.04
CA THR A 206 59.54 -14.18 45.06
C THR A 206 59.36 -12.67 44.87
N GLN A 207 58.78 -12.24 43.74
CA GLN A 207 58.63 -10.83 43.37
C GLN A 207 57.25 -10.27 43.78
N PRO A 208 57.04 -8.94 43.78
CA PRO A 208 55.75 -8.34 44.07
C PRO A 208 54.63 -8.87 43.16
N ARG A 209 53.44 -9.11 43.72
CA ARG A 209 52.26 -9.54 42.95
C ARG A 209 51.71 -8.40 42.08
N PHE A 210 51.04 -8.73 40.98
CA PHE A 210 50.55 -7.76 39.99
C PHE A 210 49.20 -8.15 39.39
N GLY A 211 48.53 -7.18 38.77
CA GLY A 211 47.24 -7.37 38.11
C GLY A 211 46.02 -7.35 39.05
N PRO A 212 44.81 -7.47 38.49
CA PRO A 212 43.55 -7.33 39.22
C PRO A 212 43.34 -8.41 40.28
N ASP A 213 43.86 -9.61 40.06
CA ASP A 213 43.71 -10.76 40.95
C ASP A 213 44.95 -10.98 41.85
N GLY A 214 45.95 -10.08 41.81
CA GLY A 214 47.13 -10.14 42.69
C GLY A 214 47.99 -11.39 42.52
N GLN A 215 48.30 -11.78 41.28
CA GLN A 215 49.04 -13.01 40.96
C GLN A 215 50.54 -12.74 40.76
N ASN A 216 51.39 -13.78 40.66
CA ASN A 216 52.72 -13.58 40.08
C ASN A 216 52.58 -13.23 38.59
N LEU A 217 53.59 -12.60 38.01
CA LEU A 217 53.51 -12.10 36.63
C LEU A 217 53.29 -13.22 35.62
N VAL A 218 53.94 -14.37 35.76
CA VAL A 218 53.83 -15.48 34.78
C VAL A 218 52.43 -16.10 34.80
N ASP A 219 51.84 -16.34 35.97
CA ASP A 219 50.47 -16.86 36.09
C ASP A 219 49.45 -15.86 35.57
N MET A 220 49.66 -14.57 35.83
CA MET A 220 48.83 -13.52 35.24
C MET A 220 48.87 -13.59 33.71
N LEU A 221 50.06 -13.60 33.10
CA LEU A 221 50.22 -13.68 31.64
C LEU A 221 49.57 -14.95 31.03
N ARG A 222 49.54 -16.06 31.78
CA ARG A 222 48.90 -17.33 31.37
C ARG A 222 47.38 -17.35 31.58
N SER A 223 46.84 -16.49 32.45
CA SER A 223 45.43 -16.56 32.85
C SER A 223 44.42 -16.52 31.70
N PRO A 224 44.62 -15.77 30.58
CA PRO A 224 43.69 -15.83 29.45
C PRO A 224 43.68 -17.21 28.79
N ALA A 225 44.86 -17.80 28.58
CA ALA A 225 45.03 -19.12 27.98
C ALA A 225 44.52 -20.26 28.87
N ILE A 226 44.50 -20.08 30.19
CA ILE A 226 43.93 -21.05 31.13
C ILE A 226 42.40 -20.93 31.18
N ALA A 227 41.88 -19.71 31.25
CA ALA A 227 40.44 -19.46 31.36
C ALA A 227 39.70 -19.82 30.06
N VAL A 228 40.30 -19.53 28.91
CA VAL A 228 39.72 -19.79 27.60
C VAL A 228 40.74 -20.45 26.66
N PRO A 229 41.02 -21.76 26.83
CA PRO A 229 42.17 -22.42 26.21
C PRO A 229 42.10 -22.58 24.70
N HIS A 230 40.91 -22.63 24.11
CA HIS A 230 40.74 -23.00 22.70
C HIS A 230 40.14 -21.89 21.83
N SER A 231 40.10 -20.64 22.31
CA SER A 231 39.53 -19.53 21.54
C SER A 231 40.33 -18.24 21.72
N LEU A 232 40.99 -17.78 20.65
CA LEU A 232 41.67 -16.48 20.62
C LEU A 232 40.71 -15.31 20.86
N ASN A 233 39.50 -15.39 20.28
CA ASN A 233 38.43 -14.42 20.52
C ASN A 233 38.07 -14.34 22.01
N GLY A 234 37.87 -15.51 22.63
CA GLY A 234 37.54 -15.59 24.05
C GLY A 234 38.69 -15.15 24.97
N GLN A 235 39.95 -15.34 24.56
CA GLN A 235 41.11 -14.80 25.28
C GLN A 235 41.16 -13.27 25.23
N LEU A 236 40.89 -12.66 24.07
CA LEU A 236 40.78 -11.20 23.95
C LEU A 236 39.61 -10.65 24.79
N GLU A 237 38.45 -11.31 24.82
CA GLU A 237 37.33 -10.93 25.69
C GLU A 237 37.67 -11.06 27.19
N TYR A 238 38.41 -12.10 27.57
CA TYR A 238 38.93 -12.25 28.92
C TYR A 238 39.85 -11.08 29.29
N ILE A 239 40.80 -10.74 28.43
CA ILE A 239 41.72 -9.60 28.60
C ILE A 239 40.93 -8.28 28.69
N ARG A 240 39.95 -8.06 27.81
CA ARG A 240 39.11 -6.85 27.83
C ARG A 240 38.38 -6.68 29.16
N SER A 241 37.74 -7.75 29.63
CA SER A 241 36.90 -7.71 30.83
C SER A 241 37.69 -7.68 32.14
N ARG A 242 38.85 -8.34 32.21
CA ARG A 242 39.66 -8.44 33.42
C ARG A 242 40.81 -7.45 33.49
N TRP A 243 41.45 -7.14 32.36
CA TRP A 243 42.63 -6.27 32.30
C TRP A 243 42.33 -4.88 31.75
N GLY A 244 41.07 -4.52 31.51
CA GLY A 244 40.67 -3.27 30.88
C GLY A 244 41.37 -2.01 31.42
N ASP A 245 41.48 -1.89 32.75
CA ASP A 245 42.13 -0.75 33.43
C ASP A 245 43.65 -0.68 33.21
N LEU A 246 44.28 -1.80 32.82
CA LEU A 246 45.71 -1.86 32.53
C LEU A 246 46.01 -1.43 31.10
N LEU A 247 45.14 -1.78 30.15
CA LEU A 247 45.41 -1.73 28.70
C LEU A 247 45.67 -0.32 28.15
N GLY A 248 45.07 0.72 28.73
CA GLY A 248 45.21 2.09 28.21
C GLY A 248 44.84 2.16 26.72
N HIS A 249 45.81 2.54 25.86
CA HIS A 249 45.60 2.65 24.41
C HIS A 249 45.36 1.30 23.72
N TYR A 250 45.78 0.17 24.30
CA TYR A 250 45.55 -1.18 23.75
C TYR A 250 44.08 -1.59 23.74
N LEU A 251 43.24 -0.98 24.59
CA LEU A 251 41.82 -1.31 24.64
C LEU A 251 41.12 -1.06 23.29
N LEU A 252 41.41 0.05 22.63
CA LEU A 252 40.84 0.34 21.30
C LEU A 252 41.34 -0.62 20.23
N LYS A 253 42.62 -1.00 20.27
CA LYS A 253 43.22 -1.99 19.35
C LYS A 253 42.57 -3.38 19.54
N LEU A 254 42.31 -3.77 20.79
CA LEU A 254 41.59 -4.98 21.16
C LEU A 254 40.16 -4.99 20.64
N LEU A 255 39.40 -3.92 20.88
CA LEU A 255 38.04 -3.79 20.37
C LEU A 255 37.98 -3.87 18.83
N GLY A 256 38.98 -3.32 18.13
CA GLY A 256 39.12 -3.48 16.68
C GLY A 256 39.40 -4.93 16.26
N SER A 257 40.27 -5.64 16.98
CA SER A 257 40.57 -7.06 16.71
C SER A 257 39.33 -7.94 16.87
N LEU A 258 38.53 -7.72 17.92
CA LEU A 258 37.24 -8.38 18.13
C LEU A 258 36.26 -8.12 16.99
N ASN A 259 36.20 -6.89 16.46
CA ASN A 259 35.38 -6.55 15.29
C ASN A 259 35.81 -7.35 14.05
N LEU A 260 37.11 -7.46 13.78
CA LEU A 260 37.64 -8.22 12.64
C LEU A 260 37.28 -9.71 12.73
N ILE A 261 37.42 -10.34 13.91
CA ILE A 261 37.04 -11.74 14.11
C ILE A 261 35.54 -11.91 13.91
N THR A 262 34.73 -11.02 14.50
CA THR A 262 33.27 -11.07 14.36
C THR A 262 32.84 -10.91 12.91
N GLU A 263 33.52 -10.05 12.13
CA GLU A 263 33.29 -9.87 10.70
C GLU A 263 33.52 -11.18 9.89
N GLU A 264 34.61 -11.91 10.19
CA GLU A 264 34.97 -13.17 9.53
C GLU A 264 34.09 -14.37 9.97
N GLU A 265 33.61 -14.38 11.22
CA GLU A 265 32.79 -15.47 11.78
C GLU A 265 31.29 -15.33 11.48
N ARG A 266 30.85 -14.14 11.05
CA ARG A 266 29.43 -13.87 10.80
C ARG A 266 28.91 -14.72 9.63
N LEU A 267 28.05 -15.69 9.95
CA LEU A 267 27.27 -16.42 8.96
C LEU A 267 26.28 -15.47 8.27
N ARG A 268 26.57 -15.11 7.02
CA ARG A 268 25.73 -14.22 6.22
C ARG A 268 24.71 -15.06 5.44
N GLY A 269 23.48 -15.11 5.94
CA GLY A 269 22.36 -15.81 5.28
C GLY A 269 21.86 -15.07 4.03
N LEU A 270 21.22 -15.81 3.12
CA LEU A 270 20.51 -15.28 1.95
C LEU A 270 19.03 -15.11 2.32
N GLY A 271 18.61 -13.92 2.70
CA GLY A 271 17.18 -13.62 2.85
C GLY A 271 16.85 -12.37 3.67
N PRO A 272 15.69 -11.75 3.43
CA PRO A 272 15.18 -10.66 4.27
C PRO A 272 14.89 -11.18 5.69
N GLY A 273 15.36 -10.44 6.70
CA GLY A 273 15.13 -10.80 8.10
C GLY A 273 13.65 -10.74 8.50
N PRO A 274 13.27 -11.33 9.66
CA PRO A 274 11.89 -11.37 10.10
C PRO A 274 11.30 -9.96 10.34
N VAL A 275 10.05 -9.74 9.92
CA VAL A 275 9.30 -8.50 10.17
C VAL A 275 9.07 -8.37 11.68
N ARG A 276 9.60 -7.30 12.27
CA ARG A 276 9.41 -6.99 13.69
C ARG A 276 8.33 -5.92 13.83
N ILE A 277 7.52 -5.99 14.89
CA ILE A 277 6.56 -4.92 15.22
C ILE A 277 7.32 -3.86 16.03
N PRO A 278 7.24 -2.57 15.67
CA PRO A 278 7.83 -1.50 16.47
C PRO A 278 7.21 -1.46 17.88
N THR A 279 8.07 -1.49 18.89
CA THR A 279 7.73 -1.08 20.27
C THR A 279 8.32 0.31 20.50
N TYR A 280 7.47 1.29 20.74
CA TYR A 280 7.86 2.71 20.86
C TYR A 280 8.44 3.08 22.24
N THR A 281 8.61 2.11 23.15
CA THR A 281 8.89 2.34 24.58
C THR A 281 10.35 2.55 24.94
N ASP A 282 11.32 1.93 24.24
CA ASP A 282 12.74 1.95 24.68
C ASP A 282 13.68 2.73 23.75
N ARG A 283 13.19 3.24 22.60
CA ARG A 283 14.05 3.76 21.51
C ARG A 283 13.98 5.26 21.27
N LEU A 284 13.06 5.98 21.92
CA LEU A 284 12.80 7.41 21.65
C LEU A 284 12.94 8.28 22.91
N GLU A 285 13.42 7.73 24.04
CA GLU A 285 13.73 8.53 25.23
C GLU A 285 14.80 9.57 24.90
N GLY A 286 14.40 10.85 24.89
CA GLY A 286 15.25 12.00 24.56
C GLY A 286 15.09 12.56 23.14
N GLU A 287 14.26 11.98 22.28
CA GLU A 287 14.03 12.49 20.92
C GLU A 287 12.83 13.46 20.83
N GLU A 288 13.08 14.67 20.33
CA GLU A 288 12.08 15.71 20.14
C GLU A 288 11.14 15.44 18.95
N GLU A 289 9.88 15.86 19.11
CA GLU A 289 8.88 15.84 18.04
C GLU A 289 9.07 17.05 17.09
N ARG A 290 9.32 16.78 15.81
CA ARG A 290 9.66 17.78 14.77
C ARG A 290 9.04 17.45 13.41
N PHE A 291 7.75 17.11 13.41
CA PHE A 291 6.99 16.87 12.16
C PHE A 291 7.05 18.08 11.21
N SER A 292 7.24 17.81 9.92
CA SER A 292 7.00 18.82 8.89
C SER A 292 5.52 19.10 8.72
N ARG A 293 5.22 20.34 8.34
CA ARG A 293 3.87 20.79 7.99
C ARG A 293 3.53 20.32 6.58
N ASP A 294 2.38 19.69 6.43
CA ASP A 294 1.86 19.33 5.13
C ASP A 294 1.24 20.58 4.45
N ALA A 295 1.47 20.73 3.14
CA ALA A 295 0.66 21.63 2.31
C ALA A 295 -0.71 20.99 2.02
N ASP A 296 -1.73 21.81 1.69
CA ASP A 296 -3.13 21.37 1.56
C ASP A 296 -3.36 20.18 0.62
N TRP A 297 -2.49 19.99 -0.38
CA TRP A 297 -2.62 18.88 -1.33
C TRP A 297 -1.98 17.57 -0.84
N MET A 298 -1.04 17.62 0.11
CA MET A 298 -0.23 16.48 0.54
C MET A 298 -1.05 15.38 1.25
N PRO A 299 -2.04 15.68 2.11
CA PRO A 299 -2.91 14.66 2.69
C PRO A 299 -3.76 13.94 1.63
N HIS A 300 -4.11 14.63 0.55
CA HIS A 300 -4.99 14.12 -0.51
C HIS A 300 -4.24 13.42 -1.64
N LEU A 301 -2.91 13.24 -1.52
CA LEU A 301 -2.10 12.62 -2.55
C LEU A 301 -2.46 11.13 -2.72
N VAL A 302 -2.76 10.74 -3.96
CA VAL A 302 -2.83 9.33 -4.40
C VAL A 302 -1.75 9.13 -5.45
N LEU A 303 -0.78 8.28 -5.13
CA LEU A 303 0.41 8.09 -5.97
C LEU A 303 0.27 6.81 -6.80
N ILE A 304 0.62 6.87 -8.08
CA ILE A 304 0.85 5.69 -8.89
C ILE A 304 2.31 5.64 -9.33
N ALA A 305 2.95 4.49 -9.16
CA ALA A 305 4.30 4.23 -9.62
C ALA A 305 4.26 3.58 -11.02
N LYS A 306 5.02 4.11 -11.98
CA LYS A 306 5.18 3.52 -13.31
C LYS A 306 6.68 3.38 -13.65
N ASN A 307 7.12 2.17 -13.99
CA ASN A 307 8.39 1.98 -14.68
C ASN A 307 8.31 2.64 -16.06
N THR A 308 9.07 3.71 -16.27
CA THR A 308 8.88 4.63 -17.40
C THR A 308 9.01 3.92 -18.74
N TYR A 309 10.10 3.18 -18.96
CA TYR A 309 10.37 2.52 -20.25
C TYR A 309 9.35 1.43 -20.55
N VAL A 310 9.02 0.59 -19.56
CA VAL A 310 8.00 -0.45 -19.70
C VAL A 310 6.63 0.16 -19.98
N TRP A 311 6.28 1.26 -19.30
CA TRP A 311 5.01 1.94 -19.51
C TRP A 311 4.91 2.53 -20.91
N LEU A 312 5.96 3.17 -21.43
CA LEU A 312 5.99 3.71 -22.79
C LEU A 312 5.84 2.61 -23.86
N ASP A 313 6.45 1.44 -23.66
CA ASP A 313 6.25 0.25 -24.52
C ASP A 313 4.80 -0.24 -24.49
N GLN A 314 4.21 -0.38 -23.30
CA GLN A 314 2.81 -0.78 -23.12
C GLN A 314 1.83 0.23 -23.75
N LEU A 315 2.08 1.54 -23.58
CA LEU A 315 1.29 2.59 -24.22
C LEU A 315 1.43 2.54 -25.74
N SER A 316 2.63 2.26 -26.27
CA SER A 316 2.83 2.11 -27.71
C SER A 316 1.94 1.02 -28.31
N LYS A 317 1.84 -0.11 -27.59
CA LYS A 317 0.97 -1.24 -27.96
C LYS A 317 -0.51 -0.88 -27.83
N ALA A 318 -0.90 -0.25 -26.72
CA ALA A 318 -2.29 0.13 -26.45
C ALA A 318 -2.84 1.16 -27.46
N TYR A 319 -2.06 2.19 -27.77
CA TYR A 319 -2.45 3.28 -28.68
C TYR A 319 -2.03 3.05 -30.13
N LYS A 320 -1.43 1.90 -30.44
CA LYS A 320 -1.02 1.47 -31.79
C LYS A 320 -0.15 2.50 -32.52
N ARG A 321 0.73 3.20 -31.80
CA ARG A 321 1.70 4.16 -32.35
C ARG A 321 2.97 4.15 -31.50
N PRO A 322 4.16 4.43 -32.08
CA PRO A 322 5.39 4.53 -31.28
C PRO A 322 5.29 5.66 -30.25
N ILE A 323 5.48 5.32 -28.97
CA ILE A 323 5.57 6.23 -27.83
C ILE A 323 6.87 5.88 -27.11
N THR A 324 7.92 6.64 -27.37
CA THR A 324 9.28 6.41 -26.83
C THR A 324 9.77 7.55 -25.94
N ARG A 325 9.07 8.69 -25.93
CA ARG A 325 9.43 9.90 -25.17
C ARG A 325 8.29 10.35 -24.26
N LEU A 326 8.64 11.11 -23.21
CA LEU A 326 7.68 11.61 -22.21
C LEU A 326 6.61 12.55 -22.80
N ASP A 327 7.00 13.38 -23.78
CA ASP A 327 6.09 14.30 -24.48
C ASP A 327 5.09 13.58 -25.40
N GLN A 328 5.30 12.30 -25.70
CA GLN A 328 4.43 11.49 -26.57
C GLN A 328 3.34 10.73 -25.81
N ILE A 329 3.39 10.71 -24.46
CA ILE A 329 2.34 10.12 -23.63
C ILE A 329 1.00 10.79 -23.99
N PRO A 330 -0.03 10.02 -24.41
CA PRO A 330 -1.30 10.58 -24.86
C PRO A 330 -2.02 11.37 -23.76
N ASP A 331 -2.79 12.37 -24.16
CA ASP A 331 -3.60 13.16 -23.24
C ASP A 331 -4.73 12.32 -22.63
N GLU A 332 -5.28 11.39 -23.41
CA GLU A 332 -6.30 10.42 -23.02
C GLU A 332 -5.83 9.51 -21.87
N GLU A 333 -4.54 9.19 -21.82
CA GLU A 333 -3.97 8.40 -20.73
C GLU A 333 -3.87 9.21 -19.44
N LEU A 334 -3.54 10.51 -19.54
CA LEU A 334 -3.51 11.40 -18.39
C LEU A 334 -4.92 11.68 -17.86
N ASP A 335 -5.90 11.85 -18.76
CA ASP A 335 -7.32 11.98 -18.42
C ASP A 335 -7.81 10.73 -17.68
N LYS A 336 -7.45 9.55 -18.16
CA LYS A 336 -7.75 8.27 -17.51
C LYS A 336 -7.18 8.17 -16.10
N LEU A 337 -5.92 8.56 -15.88
CA LEU A 337 -5.31 8.58 -14.53
C LEU A 337 -6.04 9.55 -13.59
N ALA A 338 -6.41 10.75 -14.08
CA ALA A 338 -7.16 11.72 -13.31
C ALA A 338 -8.58 11.18 -12.96
N ASP A 339 -9.23 10.52 -13.91
CA ASP A 339 -10.54 9.89 -13.72
C ASP A 339 -10.51 8.75 -12.71
N TRP A 340 -9.38 8.05 -12.58
CA TRP A 340 -9.16 7.07 -11.51
C TRP A 340 -8.98 7.70 -10.13
N GLY A 341 -8.79 9.01 -10.05
CA GLY A 341 -8.51 9.73 -8.80
C GLY A 341 -7.02 9.76 -8.43
N ILE A 342 -6.12 9.46 -9.38
CA ILE A 342 -4.68 9.60 -9.18
C ILE A 342 -4.30 11.08 -9.23
N THR A 343 -3.55 11.55 -8.22
CA THR A 343 -3.10 12.95 -8.13
C THR A 343 -1.57 13.07 -8.14
N GLY A 344 -0.85 11.94 -8.13
CA GLY A 344 0.60 11.86 -8.25
C GLY A 344 1.03 10.75 -9.20
N LEU A 345 1.97 11.05 -10.09
CA LEU A 345 2.58 10.10 -11.03
C LEU A 345 4.08 10.02 -10.78
N TRP A 346 4.51 8.91 -10.19
CA TRP A 346 5.91 8.59 -9.99
C TRP A 346 6.47 7.82 -11.18
N LEU A 347 7.43 8.43 -11.85
CA LEU A 347 8.13 7.86 -13.00
C LEU A 347 9.49 7.32 -12.56
N ILE A 348 9.64 6.01 -12.61
CA ILE A 348 10.87 5.33 -12.21
C ILE A 348 11.83 5.32 -13.39
N GLY A 349 13.09 5.68 -13.14
CA GLY A 349 14.17 5.62 -14.11
C GLY A 349 14.14 6.73 -15.17
N LEU A 350 13.82 7.96 -14.75
CA LEU A 350 13.86 9.19 -15.54
C LEU A 350 15.27 9.68 -15.88
N TRP A 351 16.22 9.42 -14.98
CA TRP A 351 17.56 9.97 -15.01
C TRP A 351 18.47 9.23 -16.00
N GLU A 352 19.51 9.91 -16.48
CA GLU A 352 20.57 9.34 -17.31
C GLU A 352 21.32 8.24 -16.55
N ARG A 353 21.36 7.04 -17.14
CA ARG A 353 21.83 5.83 -16.45
C ARG A 353 23.26 5.46 -16.82
N SER A 354 23.92 4.73 -15.92
CA SER A 354 25.28 4.20 -16.09
C SER A 354 25.39 3.22 -17.25
N THR A 355 26.24 3.51 -18.23
CA THR A 355 26.52 2.57 -19.32
C THR A 355 27.29 1.35 -18.82
N ALA A 356 28.15 1.53 -17.81
CA ALA A 356 28.86 0.45 -17.14
C ALA A 356 27.91 -0.54 -16.45
N SER A 357 26.85 -0.07 -15.79
CA SER A 357 25.81 -0.92 -15.18
C SER A 357 25.17 -1.87 -16.19
N ALA A 358 24.80 -1.36 -17.37
CA ALA A 358 24.26 -2.19 -18.45
C ALA A 358 25.29 -3.25 -18.89
N ARG A 359 26.55 -2.84 -19.10
CA ARG A 359 27.62 -3.71 -19.56
C ARG A 359 27.92 -4.85 -18.59
N ILE A 360 27.94 -4.57 -17.29
CA ILE A 360 28.14 -5.60 -16.25
C ILE A 360 27.07 -6.69 -16.36
N LYS A 361 25.79 -6.31 -16.49
CA LYS A 361 24.68 -7.27 -16.60
C LYS A 361 24.77 -8.13 -17.85
N GLN A 362 25.23 -7.55 -18.96
CA GLN A 362 25.47 -8.28 -20.21
C GLN A 362 26.60 -9.30 -20.04
N LEU A 363 27.70 -8.93 -19.39
CA LEU A 363 28.80 -9.84 -19.06
C LEU A 363 28.34 -10.99 -18.14
N CYS A 364 27.40 -10.72 -17.24
CA CYS A 364 26.79 -11.73 -16.36
C CYS A 364 25.69 -12.56 -17.03
N GLY A 365 25.47 -12.43 -18.35
CA GLY A 365 24.61 -13.33 -19.14
C GLY A 365 23.23 -12.78 -19.52
N ASN A 366 22.92 -11.50 -19.28
CA ASN A 366 21.69 -10.87 -19.75
C ASN A 366 21.96 -9.85 -20.87
N PRO A 367 21.95 -10.27 -22.16
CA PRO A 367 22.30 -9.40 -23.28
C PRO A 367 21.28 -8.27 -23.54
N GLU A 368 20.02 -8.42 -23.10
CA GLU A 368 18.97 -7.41 -23.26
C GLU A 368 18.88 -6.43 -22.08
N ALA A 369 19.62 -6.66 -20.99
CA ALA A 369 19.59 -5.81 -19.81
C ALA A 369 20.06 -4.38 -20.11
N ILE A 370 19.28 -3.40 -19.68
CA ILE A 370 19.75 -2.02 -19.56
C ILE A 370 20.27 -1.74 -18.15
N ALA A 371 20.88 -0.56 -18.01
CA ALA A 371 21.37 -0.05 -16.75
C ALA A 371 20.26 0.00 -15.69
N SER A 372 20.63 -0.28 -14.44
CA SER A 372 19.71 -0.08 -13.31
C SER A 372 19.23 1.36 -13.30
N ALA A 373 17.93 1.56 -13.05
CA ALA A 373 17.35 2.89 -12.83
C ALA A 373 17.99 3.66 -11.66
N TYR A 374 18.68 2.97 -10.74
CA TYR A 374 19.37 3.58 -9.59
C TYR A 374 20.89 3.63 -9.72
N SER A 375 21.47 3.08 -10.80
CA SER A 375 22.88 3.33 -11.14
C SER A 375 22.97 4.54 -12.06
N LEU A 376 23.06 5.72 -11.45
CA LEU A 376 22.93 7.00 -12.14
C LEU A 376 24.27 7.49 -12.68
N LYS A 377 24.29 7.85 -13.97
CA LYS A 377 25.43 8.58 -14.56
C LYS A 377 25.39 10.04 -14.14
N ASP A 378 24.20 10.64 -14.22
CA ASP A 378 23.92 12.02 -13.81
C ASP A 378 22.43 12.23 -13.55
N TYR A 379 22.10 13.24 -12.73
CA TYR A 379 20.73 13.70 -12.46
C TYR A 379 20.24 14.64 -13.56
N ARG A 380 20.24 14.15 -14.79
CA ARG A 380 19.68 14.79 -15.99
C ARG A 380 18.62 13.87 -16.57
N ILE A 381 17.52 14.42 -17.08
CA ILE A 381 16.52 13.57 -17.76
C ILE A 381 17.17 12.90 -18.97
N ALA A 382 16.99 11.57 -19.08
CA ALA A 382 17.63 10.78 -20.12
C ALA A 382 17.26 11.30 -21.53
N ASP A 383 18.27 11.39 -22.41
CA ASP A 383 18.06 11.94 -23.76
C ASP A 383 17.13 11.03 -24.59
N GLU A 384 17.16 9.72 -24.36
CA GLU A 384 16.25 8.74 -24.98
C GLU A 384 14.77 9.01 -24.62
N LEU A 385 14.49 9.54 -23.43
CA LEU A 385 13.15 9.91 -22.96
C LEU A 385 12.72 11.30 -23.46
N GLY A 386 13.63 12.00 -24.13
CA GLY A 386 13.42 13.31 -24.73
C GLY A 386 13.97 14.50 -23.96
N GLY A 387 14.74 14.25 -22.90
CA GLY A 387 15.40 15.26 -22.09
C GLY A 387 14.45 16.19 -21.33
N GLU A 388 15.00 17.29 -20.83
CA GLU A 388 14.28 18.25 -19.97
C GLU A 388 13.03 18.83 -20.65
N ALA A 389 13.08 19.09 -21.97
CA ALA A 389 11.96 19.65 -22.71
C ALA A 389 10.74 18.70 -22.74
N ALA A 390 10.97 17.40 -22.91
CA ALA A 390 9.89 16.42 -22.90
C ALA A 390 9.29 16.24 -21.50
N CYS A 391 10.15 16.24 -20.47
CA CYS A 391 9.70 16.19 -19.08
C CYS A 391 8.85 17.42 -18.71
N GLN A 392 9.31 18.62 -19.09
CA GLN A 392 8.57 19.88 -18.88
C GLN A 392 7.17 19.83 -19.53
N ASN A 393 7.11 19.37 -20.78
CA ASN A 393 5.85 19.24 -21.50
C ASN A 393 4.87 18.30 -20.78
N LEU A 394 5.34 17.10 -20.38
CA LEU A 394 4.52 16.15 -19.64
C LEU A 394 4.05 16.74 -18.31
N ARG A 395 4.94 17.43 -17.58
CA ARG A 395 4.62 18.07 -16.31
C ARG A 395 3.49 19.08 -16.43
N GLU A 396 3.54 19.95 -17.43
CA GLU A 396 2.49 20.94 -17.67
C GLU A 396 1.14 20.29 -18.01
N ARG A 397 1.15 19.26 -18.86
CA ARG A 397 -0.07 18.53 -19.26
C ARG A 397 -0.68 17.72 -18.11
N ALA A 398 0.14 17.11 -17.27
CA ALA A 398 -0.28 16.41 -16.07
C ALA A 398 -0.84 17.38 -15.02
N TRP A 399 -0.16 18.52 -14.82
CA TRP A 399 -0.58 19.53 -13.84
C TRP A 399 -1.96 20.11 -14.15
N ARG A 400 -2.30 20.35 -15.43
CA ARG A 400 -3.64 20.80 -15.86
C ARG A 400 -4.76 19.82 -15.46
N ARG A 401 -4.43 18.56 -15.20
CA ARG A 401 -5.33 17.48 -14.76
C ARG A 401 -5.24 17.20 -13.26
N GLY A 402 -4.51 18.03 -12.51
CA GLY A 402 -4.31 17.84 -11.07
C GLY A 402 -3.27 16.78 -10.69
N ILE A 403 -2.50 16.27 -11.66
CA ILE A 403 -1.48 15.23 -11.44
C ILE A 403 -0.11 15.89 -11.24
N ARG A 404 0.52 15.62 -10.09
CA ARG A 404 1.89 16.02 -9.75
C ARG A 404 2.88 14.95 -10.19
N LEU A 405 3.94 15.34 -10.89
CA LEU A 405 5.02 14.41 -11.19
C LEU A 405 5.88 14.17 -9.95
N ALA A 406 6.26 12.93 -9.75
CA ALA A 406 7.19 12.49 -8.72
C ALA A 406 8.42 11.84 -9.36
N SER A 407 9.57 12.02 -8.74
CA SER A 407 10.84 11.41 -9.16
C SER A 407 11.50 10.65 -8.04
N ASP A 408 12.26 9.62 -8.39
CA ASP A 408 13.27 9.05 -7.51
C ASP A 408 14.44 10.00 -7.28
N MET A 409 15.04 9.89 -6.11
CA MET A 409 16.36 10.45 -5.82
C MET A 409 17.17 9.42 -5.03
N VAL A 410 18.39 9.13 -5.50
CA VAL A 410 19.29 8.12 -4.94
C VAL A 410 20.47 8.84 -4.26
N PRO A 411 20.34 9.20 -2.97
CA PRO A 411 21.32 10.05 -2.30
C PRO A 411 22.59 9.31 -1.88
N ASN A 412 22.54 7.97 -1.77
CA ASN A 412 23.58 7.19 -1.11
C ASN A 412 24.82 6.94 -2.00
N HIS A 413 24.61 6.77 -3.31
CA HIS A 413 25.64 6.35 -4.25
C HIS A 413 25.37 6.92 -5.65
N MET A 414 26.39 6.83 -6.51
CA MET A 414 26.29 7.14 -7.94
C MET A 414 26.67 5.90 -8.77
N GLY A 415 26.45 5.90 -10.08
CA GLY A 415 26.99 4.85 -10.96
C GLY A 415 28.52 4.87 -10.99
N ILE A 416 29.14 3.71 -11.24
CA ILE A 416 30.61 3.57 -11.31
C ILE A 416 31.27 4.30 -12.48
N ASP A 417 30.48 4.79 -13.45
CA ASP A 417 30.90 5.64 -14.57
C ASP A 417 30.19 7.01 -14.51
N SER A 418 29.81 7.46 -13.31
CA SER A 418 29.14 8.75 -13.11
C SER A 418 30.09 9.94 -13.29
N ASN A 419 29.52 11.07 -13.71
CA ASN A 419 30.29 12.33 -13.85
C ASN A 419 30.92 12.75 -12.51
N TRP A 420 30.22 12.51 -11.40
CA TRP A 420 30.70 12.80 -10.05
C TRP A 420 31.96 12.01 -9.71
N LEU A 421 32.06 10.76 -10.14
CA LEU A 421 33.25 9.95 -9.90
C LEU A 421 34.47 10.50 -10.63
N TYR A 422 34.31 10.87 -11.91
CA TYR A 422 35.43 11.36 -12.70
C TYR A 422 35.88 12.76 -12.28
N GLU A 423 34.94 13.63 -11.89
CA GLU A 423 35.23 15.01 -11.46
C GLU A 423 35.73 15.07 -10.02
N HIS A 424 35.20 14.21 -9.15
CA HIS A 424 35.44 14.22 -7.71
C HIS A 424 35.66 12.80 -7.14
N PRO A 425 36.73 12.08 -7.54
CA PRO A 425 36.98 10.72 -7.05
C PRO A 425 37.31 10.66 -5.54
N ASP A 426 37.51 11.80 -4.88
CA ASP A 426 37.67 11.94 -3.43
C ASP A 426 36.34 12.04 -2.66
N TRP A 427 35.21 12.23 -3.36
CA TRP A 427 33.88 12.22 -2.75
C TRP A 427 33.39 10.82 -2.37
N PHE A 428 34.08 9.78 -2.82
CA PHE A 428 33.68 8.38 -2.64
C PHE A 428 34.53 7.68 -1.57
N ILE A 429 33.91 6.74 -0.85
CA ILE A 429 34.62 5.92 0.13
C ILE A 429 35.60 5.01 -0.62
N SER A 430 36.89 5.18 -0.36
CA SER A 430 37.94 4.51 -1.11
C SER A 430 39.18 4.18 -0.28
N MET A 431 40.01 3.30 -0.82
CA MET A 431 41.31 2.91 -0.27
C MET A 431 42.40 3.01 -1.34
N PRO A 432 43.66 3.29 -0.95
CA PRO A 432 44.78 3.33 -1.88
C PRO A 432 45.32 1.92 -2.24
N TYR A 433 44.78 0.86 -1.63
CA TYR A 433 45.15 -0.54 -1.88
C TYR A 433 43.91 -1.44 -1.82
N SER A 434 44.00 -2.63 -2.40
CA SER A 434 42.91 -3.61 -2.37
C SER A 434 42.61 -4.06 -0.93
N PRO A 435 41.34 -4.01 -0.46
CA PRO A 435 40.99 -4.39 0.91
C PRO A 435 41.27 -5.87 1.20
N PHE A 436 41.09 -6.72 0.18
CA PHE A 436 41.39 -8.14 0.21
C PHE A 436 42.51 -8.44 -0.79
N PRO A 437 43.64 -8.98 -0.32
CA PRO A 437 44.77 -9.32 -1.19
C PRO A 437 44.45 -10.39 -2.24
N SER A 438 43.38 -11.17 -2.07
CA SER A 438 42.90 -12.17 -3.03
C SER A 438 42.10 -11.58 -4.20
N TYR A 439 41.68 -10.32 -4.11
CA TYR A 439 40.91 -9.67 -5.17
C TYR A 439 41.78 -9.42 -6.39
N THR A 440 41.22 -9.73 -7.57
CA THR A 440 41.85 -9.50 -8.86
C THR A 440 40.95 -8.64 -9.75
N PHE A 441 41.55 -7.80 -10.57
CA PHE A 441 40.85 -6.83 -11.42
C PHE A 441 41.34 -6.96 -12.86
N THR A 442 41.18 -8.14 -13.44
CA THR A 442 41.66 -8.48 -14.79
C THR A 442 40.61 -8.28 -15.87
N GLY A 443 39.36 -8.05 -15.48
CA GLY A 443 38.25 -7.73 -16.38
C GLY A 443 38.45 -6.46 -17.24
N GLU A 444 37.54 -6.28 -18.20
CA GLU A 444 37.58 -5.14 -19.12
C GLU A 444 37.39 -3.79 -18.43
N ASN A 445 37.90 -2.72 -19.06
CA ASN A 445 37.61 -1.35 -18.63
C ASN A 445 36.16 -1.01 -18.97
N LEU A 446 35.35 -0.73 -17.95
CA LEU A 446 33.94 -0.36 -18.07
C LEU A 446 33.71 1.15 -18.25
N SER A 447 34.76 1.96 -18.08
CA SER A 447 34.70 3.41 -18.29
C SER A 447 34.83 3.74 -19.78
N ALA A 448 33.84 4.47 -20.32
CA ALA A 448 33.94 5.08 -21.63
C ALA A 448 34.65 6.45 -21.61
N ASP A 449 34.86 7.03 -20.43
CA ASP A 449 35.52 8.33 -20.25
C ASP A 449 37.04 8.16 -20.19
N PRO A 450 37.82 8.92 -20.99
CA PRO A 450 39.27 8.78 -21.03
C PRO A 450 39.98 9.22 -19.74
N ARG A 451 39.32 9.91 -18.80
CA ARG A 451 39.92 10.34 -17.53
C ARG A 451 40.29 9.18 -16.61
N ALA A 452 39.62 8.04 -16.72
CA ALA A 452 39.88 6.90 -15.85
C ALA A 452 39.51 5.55 -16.46
N ALA A 453 40.13 4.49 -15.92
CA ALA A 453 39.71 3.12 -16.15
C ALA A 453 38.99 2.57 -14.91
N VAL A 454 37.89 1.84 -15.11
CA VAL A 454 37.04 1.24 -14.08
C VAL A 454 36.98 -0.26 -14.31
N GLN A 455 37.38 -1.06 -13.33
CA GLN A 455 37.41 -2.51 -13.42
C GLN A 455 36.76 -3.14 -12.19
N ILE A 456 35.82 -4.06 -12.41
CA ILE A 456 35.17 -4.84 -11.35
C ILE A 456 36.08 -5.99 -10.93
N GLU A 457 35.93 -6.39 -9.67
CA GLU A 457 36.62 -7.54 -9.09
C GLU A 457 36.15 -8.86 -9.77
N ASP A 458 37.09 -9.73 -10.12
CA ASP A 458 36.83 -10.86 -11.02
C ASP A 458 35.90 -11.94 -10.43
N HIS A 459 35.91 -12.15 -9.10
CA HIS A 459 35.06 -13.14 -8.42
C HIS A 459 33.58 -12.71 -8.37
N TYR A 460 33.27 -11.46 -8.71
CA TYR A 460 31.90 -11.02 -8.92
C TYR A 460 31.21 -11.78 -10.07
N TYR A 461 31.89 -11.92 -11.21
CA TYR A 461 31.29 -12.50 -12.43
C TYR A 461 30.85 -13.96 -12.26
N ASN A 462 31.59 -14.72 -11.45
CA ASN A 462 31.29 -16.12 -11.13
C ASN A 462 30.57 -16.29 -9.77
N ARG A 463 30.26 -15.18 -9.08
CA ARG A 463 29.57 -15.13 -7.78
C ARG A 463 30.26 -15.94 -6.68
N SER A 464 31.58 -16.06 -6.73
CA SER A 464 32.36 -16.73 -5.66
C SER A 464 32.73 -15.80 -4.51
N ASP A 465 32.62 -14.48 -4.70
CA ASP A 465 32.71 -13.45 -3.67
C ASP A 465 31.70 -12.31 -3.95
N ALA A 466 31.41 -11.50 -2.94
CA ALA A 466 30.51 -10.35 -3.04
C ALA A 466 31.18 -9.12 -3.70
N ALA A 467 32.51 -9.09 -3.80
CA ALA A 467 33.29 -8.02 -4.42
C ALA A 467 32.94 -6.63 -3.86
N VAL A 468 33.48 -6.27 -2.69
CA VAL A 468 33.06 -5.02 -1.99
C VAL A 468 33.59 -3.72 -2.59
N VAL A 469 34.57 -3.79 -3.49
CA VAL A 469 35.18 -2.65 -4.16
C VAL A 469 35.37 -2.90 -5.65
N PHE A 470 35.50 -1.82 -6.41
CA PHE A 470 36.04 -1.83 -7.78
C PHE A 470 37.34 -1.03 -7.85
N LYS A 471 38.16 -1.33 -8.85
CA LYS A 471 39.39 -0.58 -9.14
C LYS A 471 39.08 0.61 -10.03
N TYR A 472 39.48 1.80 -9.58
CA TYR A 472 39.47 3.05 -10.33
C TYR A 472 40.92 3.48 -10.56
N HIS A 473 41.35 3.51 -11.82
CA HIS A 473 42.66 4.02 -12.21
C HIS A 473 42.49 5.44 -12.77
N ASP A 474 42.99 6.44 -12.04
CA ASP A 474 43.02 7.84 -12.47
C ASP A 474 44.13 8.00 -13.51
N ASN A 475 43.77 8.18 -14.79
CA ASN A 475 44.74 8.26 -15.88
C ASN A 475 45.58 9.55 -15.80
N GLU A 476 45.02 10.64 -15.27
CA GLU A 476 45.72 11.92 -15.14
C GLU A 476 46.76 11.88 -14.02
N LYS A 477 46.42 11.26 -12.89
CA LYS A 477 47.32 11.12 -11.74
C LYS A 477 48.18 9.87 -11.77
N ASN A 478 47.91 8.97 -12.71
CA ASN A 478 48.52 7.64 -12.81
C ASN A 478 48.50 6.90 -11.46
N SER A 479 47.32 6.83 -10.85
CA SER A 479 47.15 6.28 -9.50
C SER A 479 45.93 5.40 -9.38
N ASP A 480 46.07 4.30 -8.66
CA ASP A 480 44.98 3.37 -8.36
C ASP A 480 44.23 3.76 -7.07
N LYS A 481 42.91 3.65 -7.12
CA LYS A 481 42.02 3.69 -5.95
C LYS A 481 41.08 2.49 -6.00
N PHE A 482 40.71 1.99 -4.83
CA PHE A 482 39.75 0.91 -4.67
C PHE A 482 38.52 1.50 -3.99
N ILE A 483 37.45 1.68 -4.75
CA ILE A 483 36.26 2.43 -4.34
C ILE A 483 35.18 1.43 -3.94
N TYR A 484 34.53 1.67 -2.80
CA TYR A 484 33.47 0.80 -2.31
C TYR A 484 32.19 0.96 -3.13
N HIS A 485 31.54 -0.17 -3.38
CA HIS A 485 30.20 -0.19 -3.93
C HIS A 485 29.16 0.25 -2.89
N GLY A 486 28.03 0.80 -3.35
CA GLY A 486 26.90 1.10 -2.46
C GLY A 486 26.41 -0.16 -1.75
N ASN A 487 26.09 -0.05 -0.46
CA ASN A 487 25.67 -1.20 0.35
C ASN A 487 24.78 -0.75 1.52
N ASP A 488 23.75 -1.53 1.83
CA ASP A 488 22.79 -1.31 2.91
C ASP A 488 23.06 -2.16 4.18
N GLY A 489 24.15 -2.94 4.18
CA GLY A 489 24.52 -3.89 5.23
C GLY A 489 24.17 -5.34 4.89
N THR A 490 23.63 -5.63 3.71
CA THR A 490 23.45 -6.99 3.20
C THR A 490 24.77 -7.59 2.70
N SER A 491 24.77 -8.90 2.44
CA SER A 491 25.98 -9.63 2.04
C SER A 491 26.49 -9.26 0.64
N MET A 492 25.60 -8.82 -0.26
CA MET A 492 25.93 -8.46 -1.63
C MET A 492 25.77 -6.94 -1.81
N PRO A 493 26.84 -6.19 -2.12
CA PRO A 493 26.73 -4.78 -2.45
C PRO A 493 26.01 -4.56 -3.80
N TRP A 494 25.62 -3.33 -4.09
CA TRP A 494 25.18 -2.91 -5.42
C TRP A 494 26.41 -2.67 -6.31
N ASN A 495 26.96 -3.75 -6.89
CA ASN A 495 28.25 -3.76 -7.61
C ASN A 495 28.34 -2.86 -8.86
N ASP A 496 27.25 -2.25 -9.30
CA ASP A 496 27.22 -1.25 -10.39
C ASP A 496 27.19 0.20 -9.87
N THR A 497 27.45 0.40 -8.58
CA THR A 497 27.40 1.72 -7.92
C THR A 497 28.69 2.05 -7.16
N ALA A 498 28.91 3.33 -6.85
CA ALA A 498 30.03 3.86 -6.09
C ALA A 498 29.51 4.66 -4.88
N GLN A 499 29.93 4.28 -3.68
CA GLN A 499 29.43 4.82 -2.41
C GLN A 499 29.97 6.23 -2.11
N LEU A 500 29.08 7.18 -1.85
CA LEU A 500 29.45 8.53 -1.42
C LEU A 500 29.91 8.58 0.05
N ASN A 501 30.89 9.44 0.34
CA ASN A 501 31.45 9.64 1.67
C ASN A 501 30.79 10.82 2.40
N TYR A 502 29.79 10.51 3.23
CA TYR A 502 29.07 11.50 4.02
C TYR A 502 29.85 12.06 5.21
N LEU A 503 31.08 11.61 5.50
CA LEU A 503 31.95 12.34 6.44
C LEU A 503 32.47 13.65 5.83
N ASN A 504 32.50 13.75 4.50
CA ASN A 504 32.90 14.98 3.81
C ASN A 504 31.73 15.99 3.77
N PRO A 505 31.85 17.18 4.41
CA PRO A 505 30.79 18.18 4.38
C PRO A 505 30.46 18.70 2.97
N GLN A 506 31.43 18.71 2.05
CA GLN A 506 31.19 19.13 0.66
C GLN A 506 30.27 18.17 -0.07
N VAL A 507 30.40 16.86 0.19
CA VAL A 507 29.52 15.83 -0.39
C VAL A 507 28.09 16.03 0.11
N ARG A 508 27.91 16.24 1.42
CA ARG A 508 26.58 16.50 2.00
C ARG A 508 25.91 17.72 1.36
N GLU A 509 26.65 18.83 1.23
CA GLU A 509 26.12 20.04 0.59
C GLU A 509 25.82 19.83 -0.90
N ALA A 510 26.69 19.16 -1.65
CA ALA A 510 26.45 18.87 -3.07
C ALA A 510 25.18 18.03 -3.28
N VAL A 511 24.95 17.02 -2.43
CA VAL A 511 23.73 16.22 -2.46
C VAL A 511 22.51 17.07 -2.09
N ILE A 512 22.57 17.90 -1.04
CA ILE A 512 21.47 18.82 -0.67
C ILE A 512 21.12 19.75 -1.84
N GLN A 513 22.10 20.38 -2.48
CA GLN A 513 21.87 21.25 -3.62
C GLN A 513 21.23 20.50 -4.79
N LYS A 514 21.62 19.25 -5.01
CA LYS A 514 21.00 18.41 -6.02
C LYS A 514 19.54 18.10 -5.67
N ILE A 515 19.24 17.74 -4.43
CA ILE A 515 17.86 17.54 -3.94
C ILE A 515 17.01 18.80 -4.16
N LEU A 516 17.53 19.98 -3.79
CA LEU A 516 16.85 21.26 -3.99
C LEU A 516 16.60 21.55 -5.47
N SER A 517 17.54 21.22 -6.35
CA SER A 517 17.36 21.38 -7.80
C SER A 517 16.27 20.45 -8.35
N ILE A 518 16.16 19.22 -7.82
CA ILE A 518 15.11 18.26 -8.19
C ILE A 518 13.75 18.74 -7.65
N ALA A 519 13.69 19.24 -6.41
CA ALA A 519 12.48 19.74 -5.77
C ALA A 519 11.81 20.89 -6.55
N ARG A 520 12.61 21.75 -7.19
CA ARG A 520 12.10 22.80 -8.09
C ARG A 520 11.35 22.24 -9.30
N ASN A 521 11.64 20.99 -9.69
CA ASN A 521 11.04 20.36 -10.84
C ASN A 521 9.97 19.32 -10.53
N PHE A 522 10.13 18.62 -9.40
CA PHE A 522 9.28 17.53 -8.95
C PHE A 522 8.79 17.85 -7.53
N PRO A 523 7.51 18.19 -7.35
CA PRO A 523 6.94 18.50 -6.04
C PRO A 523 6.82 17.26 -5.13
N ILE A 524 7.14 16.06 -5.63
CA ILE A 524 7.18 14.82 -4.86
C ILE A 524 8.53 14.15 -5.13
N ILE A 525 9.31 13.92 -4.09
CA ILE A 525 10.59 13.22 -4.18
C ILE A 525 10.52 11.96 -3.32
N ARG A 526 10.78 10.80 -3.93
CA ARG A 526 10.99 9.54 -3.22
C ARG A 526 12.49 9.29 -3.08
N PHE A 527 12.96 9.21 -1.84
CA PHE A 527 14.34 8.88 -1.52
C PHE A 527 14.54 7.38 -1.41
N ASP A 528 15.44 6.85 -2.23
CA ASP A 528 15.86 5.46 -2.23
C ASP A 528 16.76 5.16 -1.03
N ALA A 529 16.54 4.01 -0.39
CA ALA A 529 17.32 3.48 0.72
C ALA A 529 17.68 4.53 1.79
N ALA A 530 16.71 5.39 2.16
CA ALA A 530 16.95 6.57 2.98
C ALA A 530 17.53 6.24 4.37
N MET A 531 17.20 5.06 4.90
CA MET A 531 17.72 4.55 6.17
C MET A 531 19.24 4.42 6.21
N THR A 532 19.90 4.20 5.06
CA THR A 532 21.36 4.03 4.97
C THR A 532 22.13 5.31 5.32
N LEU A 533 21.51 6.48 5.15
CA LEU A 533 22.09 7.79 5.40
C LEU A 533 21.71 8.41 6.74
N ALA A 534 20.82 7.77 7.51
CA ALA A 534 20.61 8.16 8.89
C ALA A 534 21.96 8.02 9.64
N ARG A 535 22.38 9.07 10.34
CA ARG A 535 23.70 9.19 10.98
C ARG A 535 24.17 7.92 11.70
N ARG A 536 23.29 7.32 12.50
CA ARG A 536 23.55 6.06 13.23
C ARG A 536 23.85 4.88 12.30
N HIS A 537 23.09 4.74 11.21
CA HIS A 537 23.28 3.65 10.26
C HIS A 537 24.48 3.90 9.36
N PHE A 538 24.70 5.14 8.92
CA PHE A 538 25.91 5.47 8.19
C PHE A 538 27.17 5.15 9.00
N GLN A 539 27.17 5.46 10.32
CA GLN A 539 28.22 5.02 11.24
C GLN A 539 28.34 3.50 11.30
N ARG A 540 27.23 2.80 11.59
CA ARG A 540 27.23 1.32 11.73
C ARG A 540 27.79 0.62 10.49
N LEU A 541 27.44 1.10 9.30
CA LEU A 541 27.80 0.49 8.02
C LEU A 541 29.26 0.79 7.64
N TRP A 542 29.66 2.07 7.67
CA TRP A 542 30.92 2.51 7.05
C TRP A 542 32.05 2.81 8.05
N TYR A 543 31.70 3.12 9.30
CA TYR A 543 32.63 3.55 10.36
C TYR A 543 32.21 2.97 11.73
N PRO A 544 32.18 1.64 11.89
CA PRO A 544 31.55 0.97 13.03
C PRO A 544 32.19 1.35 14.37
N LEU A 545 31.41 1.27 15.45
CA LEU A 545 31.96 1.49 16.80
C LEU A 545 33.04 0.44 17.13
N PRO A 546 34.10 0.81 17.86
CA PRO A 546 35.06 -0.16 18.39
C PRO A 546 34.34 -1.22 19.24
N GLY A 547 34.44 -2.50 18.86
CA GLY A 547 33.80 -3.63 19.55
C GLY A 547 32.30 -3.85 19.22
N GLY A 548 31.71 -3.04 18.33
CA GLY A 548 30.29 -3.12 17.95
C GLY A 548 29.96 -4.07 16.79
N GLY A 549 30.96 -4.74 16.21
CA GLY A 549 30.85 -5.51 14.98
C GLY A 549 30.78 -4.65 13.71
N CYS A 550 30.91 -5.28 12.55
CA CYS A 550 30.88 -4.61 11.25
C CYS A 550 29.92 -5.32 10.27
N ASP A 551 29.12 -4.53 9.54
CA ASP A 551 28.20 -5.04 8.52
C ASP A 551 28.89 -5.14 7.15
N ILE A 552 29.71 -4.14 6.79
CA ILE A 552 30.40 -4.10 5.49
C ILE A 552 31.80 -4.74 5.62
N PRO A 553 32.13 -5.77 4.83
CA PRO A 553 33.45 -6.39 4.87
C PRO A 553 34.58 -5.37 4.68
N SER A 554 35.69 -5.59 5.37
CA SER A 554 36.88 -4.75 5.49
C SER A 554 36.73 -3.41 6.22
N ARG A 555 35.50 -2.97 6.55
CA ARG A 555 35.28 -1.67 7.21
C ARG A 555 35.58 -1.66 8.70
N SER A 556 35.79 -2.81 9.33
CA SER A 556 36.26 -2.92 10.74
C SER A 556 37.56 -2.14 11.00
N GLU A 557 38.42 -1.98 9.99
CA GLU A 557 39.68 -1.21 10.08
C GLU A 557 39.46 0.30 10.30
N PHE A 558 38.27 0.81 9.97
CA PHE A 558 37.94 2.23 9.98
C PHE A 558 36.98 2.59 11.12
N SER A 559 37.01 1.83 12.21
CA SER A 559 36.19 2.09 13.39
C SER A 559 36.43 3.50 13.96
N LEU A 560 35.35 4.19 14.27
CA LEU A 560 35.37 5.51 14.93
C LEU A 560 34.54 5.45 16.21
N THR A 561 35.04 6.09 17.28
CA THR A 561 34.23 6.35 18.48
C THR A 561 33.04 7.25 18.12
N ALA A 562 31.99 7.23 18.96
CA ALA A 562 30.83 8.09 18.77
C ALA A 562 31.25 9.57 18.72
N GLU A 563 32.12 10.01 19.63
CA GLU A 563 32.62 11.38 19.71
C GLU A 563 33.36 11.79 18.44
N GLN A 564 34.25 10.95 17.92
CA GLN A 564 34.99 11.24 16.68
C GLN A 564 34.07 11.30 15.47
N PHE A 565 33.17 10.33 15.33
CA PHE A 565 32.19 10.33 14.24
C PHE A 565 31.31 11.59 14.30
N ASN A 566 30.88 11.98 15.50
CA ASN A 566 30.08 13.17 15.75
C ASN A 566 30.80 14.48 15.39
N GLN A 567 32.14 14.51 15.40
CA GLN A 567 32.90 15.68 14.94
C GLN A 567 32.84 15.83 13.41
N TYR A 568 32.82 14.73 12.65
CA TYR A 568 32.75 14.75 11.19
C TYR A 568 31.32 14.94 10.66
N MET A 569 30.34 14.38 11.37
CA MET A 569 28.91 14.46 11.05
C MET A 569 28.12 14.97 12.26
N PRO A 570 28.21 16.27 12.58
CA PRO A 570 27.64 16.84 13.81
C PRO A 570 26.11 16.92 13.79
N GLN A 571 25.52 17.08 12.62
CA GLN A 571 24.08 17.15 12.40
C GLN A 571 23.60 15.92 11.63
N GLU A 572 22.31 15.65 11.75
CA GLU A 572 21.65 14.58 11.01
C GLU A 572 21.33 15.06 9.59
N PHE A 573 21.86 14.35 8.58
CA PHE A 573 21.79 14.79 7.18
C PHE A 573 20.35 15.02 6.72
N TRP A 574 19.45 14.09 7.05
CA TRP A 574 18.05 14.20 6.67
C TRP A 574 17.33 15.37 7.35
N ARG A 575 17.72 15.73 8.57
CA ARG A 575 17.16 16.90 9.26
C ARG A 575 17.55 18.19 8.52
N GLU A 576 18.81 18.29 8.09
CA GLU A 576 19.29 19.41 7.27
C GLU A 576 18.53 19.46 5.93
N VAL A 577 18.36 18.33 5.24
CA VAL A 577 17.58 18.26 3.99
C VAL A 577 16.16 18.78 4.19
N VAL A 578 15.45 18.31 5.21
CA VAL A 578 14.06 18.72 5.48
C VAL A 578 13.98 20.22 5.79
N GLU A 579 14.88 20.77 6.60
CA GLU A 579 14.91 22.20 6.92
C GLU A 579 15.21 23.07 5.69
N ARG A 580 16.17 22.65 4.86
CA ARG A 580 16.55 23.35 3.63
C ARG A 580 15.43 23.29 2.59
N VAL A 581 14.77 22.15 2.41
CA VAL A 581 13.60 22.03 1.52
C VAL A 581 12.45 22.91 2.03
N ALA A 582 12.15 22.89 3.33
CA ALA A 582 11.11 23.75 3.88
C ALA A 582 11.40 25.26 3.68
N ALA A 583 12.68 25.66 3.70
CA ALA A 583 13.07 27.06 3.49
C ALA A 583 13.14 27.47 2.01
N GLU A 584 13.62 26.60 1.13
CA GLU A 584 13.98 26.94 -0.25
C GLU A 584 13.03 26.36 -1.32
N ALA A 585 12.27 25.31 -0.98
CA ALA A 585 11.30 24.64 -1.85
C ALA A 585 10.09 24.10 -1.04
N PRO A 586 9.34 24.97 -0.31
CA PRO A 586 8.35 24.56 0.69
C PRO A 586 7.18 23.71 0.16
N ASP A 587 6.88 23.78 -1.14
CA ASP A 587 5.79 23.01 -1.77
C ASP A 587 6.25 21.62 -2.27
N THR A 588 7.18 20.99 -1.55
CA THR A 588 7.78 19.70 -1.90
C THR A 588 7.50 18.64 -0.84
N LEU A 589 6.84 17.56 -1.24
CA LEU A 589 6.63 16.37 -0.42
C LEU A 589 7.86 15.46 -0.48
N LEU A 590 8.39 15.14 0.69
CA LEU A 590 9.53 14.26 0.87
C LEU A 590 9.07 12.90 1.39
N LEU A 591 9.32 11.87 0.58
CA LEU A 591 8.97 10.49 0.88
C LEU A 591 10.26 9.70 1.12
N ALA A 592 10.36 9.05 2.28
CA ALA A 592 11.49 8.18 2.61
C ALA A 592 11.12 6.71 2.41
N GLU A 593 11.88 6.01 1.56
CA GLU A 593 11.95 4.55 1.66
C GLU A 593 12.90 4.21 2.82
N ALA A 594 12.32 3.97 3.99
CA ALA A 594 13.05 3.54 5.17
C ALA A 594 12.37 2.32 5.79
N PHE A 595 13.19 1.40 6.27
CA PHE A 595 12.78 0.19 6.98
C PHE A 595 13.50 0.13 8.35
N TRP A 596 13.41 -1.02 9.02
CA TRP A 596 14.12 -1.32 10.28
C TRP A 596 13.56 -0.66 11.55
N LEU A 597 12.24 -0.46 11.62
CA LEU A 597 11.55 0.14 12.79
C LEU A 597 11.95 1.61 13.00
N MET A 598 12.28 2.30 11.91
CA MET A 598 12.68 3.71 11.91
C MET A 598 11.59 4.63 11.38
N GLU A 599 10.41 4.09 11.06
CA GLU A 599 9.36 4.84 10.40
C GLU A 599 8.98 6.06 11.24
N SER A 600 8.79 5.88 12.56
CA SER A 600 8.56 6.98 13.49
C SER A 600 9.73 7.95 13.55
N TYR A 601 10.98 7.48 13.57
CA TYR A 601 12.17 8.34 13.57
C TYR A 601 12.20 9.27 12.35
N PHE A 602 11.93 8.72 11.16
CA PHE A 602 11.93 9.50 9.92
C PHE A 602 10.86 10.58 9.88
N VAL A 603 9.63 10.28 10.31
CA VAL A 603 8.54 11.25 10.22
C VAL A 603 8.47 12.20 11.41
N ARG A 604 8.68 11.68 12.62
CA ARG A 604 8.55 12.42 13.88
C ARG A 604 9.81 13.21 14.20
N THR A 605 10.99 12.58 14.14
CA THR A 605 12.26 13.20 14.59
C THR A 605 12.95 13.93 13.43
N LEU A 606 13.08 13.28 12.27
CA LEU A 606 13.73 13.88 11.09
C LEU A 606 12.84 14.85 10.32
N GLY A 607 11.51 14.67 10.40
CA GLY A 607 10.53 15.53 9.75
C GLY A 607 10.25 15.18 8.28
N MET A 608 10.53 13.96 7.82
CA MET A 608 10.03 13.51 6.52
C MET A 608 8.51 13.58 6.46
N HIS A 609 7.97 13.96 5.30
CA HIS A 609 6.52 14.07 5.14
C HIS A 609 5.87 12.69 5.13
N ARG A 610 6.50 11.73 4.44
CA ARG A 610 5.98 10.37 4.28
C ARG A 610 7.10 9.32 4.44
N VAL A 611 6.74 8.13 4.93
CA VAL A 611 7.67 6.99 5.06
C VAL A 611 6.98 5.68 4.67
N TYR A 612 7.70 4.76 4.05
CA TYR A 612 7.16 3.46 3.66
C TYR A 612 6.65 2.64 4.84
N ASN A 613 5.53 1.93 4.61
CA ASN A 613 4.96 0.99 5.55
C ASN A 613 4.79 -0.38 4.88
N SER A 614 5.88 -1.15 4.79
CA SER A 614 5.86 -2.51 4.22
C SER A 614 5.06 -3.50 5.08
N THR A 615 4.78 -3.17 6.35
CA THR A 615 3.96 -4.01 7.22
C THR A 615 2.51 -4.08 6.75
N PHE A 616 1.99 -3.01 6.12
CA PHE A 616 0.67 -3.00 5.49
C PHE A 616 0.55 -4.15 4.50
N MET A 617 1.48 -4.23 3.54
CA MET A 617 1.47 -5.28 2.52
C MET A 617 1.67 -6.67 3.12
N ASN A 618 2.74 -6.87 3.89
CA ASN A 618 3.14 -8.20 4.34
C ASN A 618 2.14 -8.81 5.31
N LEU A 619 1.71 -8.07 6.34
CA LEU A 619 0.82 -8.62 7.37
C LEU A 619 -0.61 -8.85 6.84
N LEU A 620 -1.10 -7.99 5.93
CA LEU A 620 -2.42 -8.17 5.33
C LEU A 620 -2.43 -9.31 4.30
N ARG A 621 -1.34 -9.50 3.54
CA ARG A 621 -1.16 -10.65 2.63
C ARG A 621 -1.22 -11.95 3.42
N ASP A 622 -0.42 -12.02 4.48
CA ASP A 622 -0.21 -13.24 5.27
C ASP A 622 -1.33 -13.48 6.32
N GLU A 623 -2.35 -12.62 6.37
CA GLU A 623 -3.47 -12.67 7.34
C GLU A 623 -3.02 -12.61 8.81
N ASP A 624 -1.87 -11.98 9.06
CA ASP A 624 -1.34 -11.70 10.39
C ASP A 624 -2.07 -10.48 11.02
N ASN A 625 -3.41 -10.53 11.02
CA ASN A 625 -4.27 -9.38 11.30
C ASN A 625 -4.09 -8.82 12.71
N ALA A 626 -3.94 -9.69 13.70
CA ALA A 626 -3.69 -9.28 15.09
C ALA A 626 -2.41 -8.43 15.23
N LYS A 627 -1.35 -8.78 14.49
CA LYS A 627 -0.09 -8.02 14.50
C LYS A 627 -0.28 -6.63 13.87
N TYR A 628 -1.01 -6.56 12.77
CA TYR A 628 -1.26 -5.28 12.09
C TYR A 628 -2.21 -4.38 12.90
N ARG A 629 -3.26 -4.93 13.51
CA ARG A 629 -4.10 -4.19 14.46
C ARG A 629 -3.31 -3.69 15.67
N GLN A 630 -2.41 -4.52 16.23
CA GLN A 630 -1.53 -4.09 17.32
C GLN A 630 -0.61 -2.93 16.89
N LEU A 631 -0.05 -2.96 15.68
CA LEU A 631 0.74 -1.85 15.13
C LEU A 631 -0.07 -0.56 15.08
N LEU A 632 -1.32 -0.62 14.59
CA LEU A 632 -2.20 0.54 14.52
C LEU A 632 -2.52 1.09 15.92
N LYS A 633 -2.88 0.21 16.87
CA LYS A 633 -3.14 0.57 18.27
C LYS A 633 -1.92 1.23 18.90
N ASN A 634 -0.74 0.60 18.81
CA ASN A 634 0.52 1.15 19.32
C ASN A 634 0.84 2.53 18.73
N THR A 635 0.57 2.72 17.44
CA THR A 635 0.83 3.98 16.75
C THR A 635 -0.13 5.08 17.21
N LEU A 636 -1.43 4.77 17.35
CA LEU A 636 -2.43 5.71 17.85
C LEU A 636 -2.21 6.08 19.32
N GLU A 637 -1.83 5.11 20.16
CA GLU A 637 -1.53 5.30 21.58
C GLU A 637 -0.25 6.11 21.82
N PHE A 638 0.72 6.01 20.89
CA PHE A 638 1.98 6.76 20.95
C PHE A 638 1.83 8.15 20.34
N ASP A 639 1.53 8.24 19.04
CA ASP A 639 1.29 9.49 18.33
C ASP A 639 0.50 9.28 17.02
N PRO A 640 -0.80 9.64 16.97
CA PRO A 640 -1.64 9.49 15.78
C PRO A 640 -1.08 10.18 14.53
N GLN A 641 -0.25 11.23 14.68
CA GLN A 641 0.34 11.95 13.54
C GLN A 641 1.29 11.08 12.70
N ILE A 642 1.79 9.97 13.24
CA ILE A 642 2.60 9.00 12.49
C ILE A 642 1.74 8.26 11.46
N LEU A 643 0.50 7.90 11.81
CA LEU A 643 -0.37 7.10 10.95
C LEU A 643 -0.64 7.78 9.60
N LYS A 644 -0.92 9.09 9.59
CA LYS A 644 -1.15 9.85 8.34
C LYS A 644 0.10 10.03 7.47
N ARG A 645 1.26 9.61 7.96
CA ARG A 645 2.54 9.74 7.26
C ARG A 645 3.05 8.43 6.68
N TYR A 646 2.35 7.33 6.90
CA TYR A 646 2.66 6.08 6.23
C TYR A 646 2.32 6.13 4.74
N VAL A 647 3.20 5.58 3.93
CA VAL A 647 2.94 5.19 2.55
C VAL A 647 2.53 3.74 2.57
N ASN A 648 1.24 3.50 2.37
CA ASN A 648 0.70 2.16 2.28
C ASN A 648 0.69 1.74 0.81
N PHE A 649 0.97 0.47 0.54
CA PHE A 649 0.97 -0.09 -0.82
C PHE A 649 0.68 -1.59 -0.79
N MET A 650 0.14 -2.11 -1.88
CA MET A 650 -0.04 -3.55 -2.09
C MET A 650 1.13 -4.17 -2.86
N ASN A 651 1.88 -3.36 -3.60
CA ASN A 651 3.17 -3.70 -4.17
C ASN A 651 3.97 -2.43 -4.44
N ASN A 652 5.27 -2.60 -4.59
CA ASN A 652 6.19 -1.58 -5.08
C ASN A 652 7.06 -2.23 -6.20
N PRO A 653 8.02 -1.51 -6.79
CA PRO A 653 8.89 -2.06 -7.85
C PRO A 653 9.73 -3.28 -7.42
N ASP A 654 10.11 -3.36 -6.14
CA ASP A 654 10.98 -4.41 -5.61
C ASP A 654 10.22 -5.65 -5.13
N GLU A 655 8.89 -5.54 -4.96
CA GLU A 655 8.00 -6.59 -4.48
C GLU A 655 7.27 -7.31 -5.63
N GLN A 656 6.63 -8.45 -5.31
CA GLN A 656 5.76 -9.14 -6.28
C GLN A 656 4.54 -8.29 -6.64
N THR A 657 3.95 -8.51 -7.81
CA THR A 657 2.76 -7.76 -8.25
C THR A 657 1.57 -7.97 -7.31
N ALA A 658 0.69 -6.96 -7.19
CA ALA A 658 -0.46 -7.05 -6.29
C ALA A 658 -1.37 -8.24 -6.62
N VAL A 659 -1.56 -8.57 -7.91
CA VAL A 659 -2.35 -9.74 -8.32
C VAL A 659 -1.68 -11.07 -7.96
N SER A 660 -0.34 -11.16 -8.00
CA SER A 660 0.39 -12.35 -7.58
C SER A 660 0.28 -12.56 -6.07
N GLN A 661 0.26 -11.49 -5.28
CA GLN A 661 0.21 -11.56 -3.82
C GLN A 661 -1.21 -11.71 -3.25
N PHE A 662 -2.20 -11.03 -3.82
CA PHE A 662 -3.56 -10.94 -3.25
C PHE A 662 -4.65 -11.55 -4.15
N GLY A 663 -4.30 -12.02 -5.34
CA GLY A 663 -5.25 -12.47 -6.35
C GLY A 663 -6.03 -11.30 -6.99
N LYS A 664 -7.19 -11.62 -7.56
CA LYS A 664 -8.08 -10.67 -8.25
C LYS A 664 -9.49 -10.57 -7.64
N GLY A 665 -9.74 -11.33 -6.56
CA GLY A 665 -11.05 -11.47 -5.92
C GLY A 665 -11.26 -10.51 -4.75
N ASP A 666 -12.11 -10.92 -3.81
CA ASP A 666 -12.55 -10.07 -2.70
C ASP A 666 -11.42 -9.68 -1.75
N LYS A 667 -10.41 -10.54 -1.55
CA LYS A 667 -9.21 -10.19 -0.75
C LYS A 667 -8.49 -8.98 -1.32
N TYR A 668 -8.18 -8.98 -2.61
CA TYR A 668 -7.55 -7.84 -3.30
C TYR A 668 -8.34 -6.55 -3.08
N PHE A 669 -9.66 -6.56 -3.35
CA PHE A 669 -10.48 -5.36 -3.25
C PHE A 669 -10.73 -4.91 -1.81
N GLY A 670 -10.75 -5.84 -0.86
CA GLY A 670 -10.78 -5.55 0.56
C GLY A 670 -9.54 -4.79 1.03
N ILE A 671 -8.35 -5.28 0.67
CA ILE A 671 -7.08 -4.60 0.97
C ILE A 671 -6.97 -3.26 0.22
N CYS A 672 -7.40 -3.20 -1.04
CA CYS A 672 -7.43 -1.96 -1.80
C CYS A 672 -8.41 -0.93 -1.20
N THR A 673 -9.50 -1.39 -0.58
CA THR A 673 -10.43 -0.53 0.18
C THR A 673 -9.76 0.04 1.42
N LEU A 674 -9.00 -0.78 2.18
CA LEU A 674 -8.18 -0.28 3.30
C LEU A 674 -7.15 0.74 2.81
N LEU A 675 -6.47 0.44 1.70
CA LEU A 675 -5.49 1.33 1.09
C LEU A 675 -6.11 2.70 0.77
N ALA A 676 -7.29 2.70 0.15
CA ALA A 676 -8.01 3.91 -0.25
C ALA A 676 -8.61 4.72 0.92
N THR A 677 -8.86 4.10 2.09
CA THR A 677 -9.66 4.72 3.17
C THR A 677 -8.93 4.86 4.52
N MET A 678 -7.74 4.29 4.67
CA MET A 678 -6.88 4.56 5.83
C MET A 678 -6.20 5.94 5.69
N PRO A 679 -5.87 6.60 6.83
CA PRO A 679 -4.95 7.73 6.83
C PRO A 679 -3.57 7.31 6.29
N GLY A 680 -2.87 8.23 5.65
CA GLY A 680 -1.63 7.95 4.94
C GLY A 680 -1.72 8.20 3.44
N LEU A 681 -0.63 7.93 2.75
CA LEU A 681 -0.51 8.05 1.31
C LEU A 681 -0.76 6.67 0.67
N PRO A 682 -1.86 6.48 -0.08
CA PRO A 682 -2.06 5.29 -0.89
C PRO A 682 -1.16 5.32 -2.13
N MET A 683 -0.33 4.30 -2.28
CA MET A 683 0.51 4.11 -3.47
C MET A 683 0.08 2.85 -4.24
N PHE A 684 -0.22 3.03 -5.53
CA PHE A 684 -0.52 1.97 -6.49
C PHE A 684 0.74 1.60 -7.27
N GLY A 685 1.01 0.31 -7.41
CA GLY A 685 2.13 -0.19 -8.19
C GLY A 685 1.88 -0.17 -9.70
N HIS A 686 2.95 -0.35 -10.47
CA HIS A 686 2.86 -0.47 -11.93
C HIS A 686 2.01 -1.70 -12.30
N GLY A 687 1.03 -1.52 -13.19
CA GLY A 687 0.14 -2.58 -13.66
C GLY A 687 -0.90 -3.07 -12.65
N GLN A 688 -0.97 -2.49 -11.45
CA GLN A 688 -1.85 -2.97 -10.37
C GLN A 688 -3.34 -2.90 -10.73
N VAL A 689 -3.78 -1.80 -11.38
CA VAL A 689 -5.18 -1.59 -11.78
C VAL A 689 -5.53 -2.45 -13.00
N GLU A 690 -4.58 -2.56 -13.92
CA GLU A 690 -4.70 -3.34 -15.15
C GLU A 690 -4.64 -4.85 -14.91
N GLY A 691 -4.10 -5.27 -13.76
CA GLY A 691 -4.02 -6.67 -13.34
C GLY A 691 -2.83 -7.43 -13.93
N PHE A 692 -1.74 -6.73 -14.26
CA PHE A 692 -0.51 -7.32 -14.80
C PHE A 692 0.23 -8.13 -13.74
N SER A 693 0.72 -9.29 -14.15
CA SER A 693 1.40 -10.27 -13.30
C SER A 693 2.91 -10.21 -13.41
N GLU A 694 3.45 -9.67 -14.51
CA GLU A 694 4.89 -9.54 -14.72
C GLU A 694 5.51 -8.53 -13.74
N LYS A 695 6.57 -8.95 -13.05
CA LYS A 695 7.38 -8.08 -12.19
C LYS A 695 8.52 -7.47 -12.99
N TYR A 696 8.69 -6.17 -12.88
CA TYR A 696 9.75 -5.43 -13.57
C TYR A 696 10.86 -5.00 -12.60
N GLY A 697 12.06 -5.53 -12.81
CA GLY A 697 13.28 -5.00 -12.19
C GLY A 697 13.66 -3.62 -12.75
N MET A 698 14.69 -3.02 -12.17
CA MET A 698 15.19 -1.69 -12.55
C MET A 698 15.89 -1.66 -13.92
N GLU A 699 16.19 -2.83 -14.48
CA GLU A 699 16.89 -3.09 -15.74
C GLU A 699 15.99 -3.35 -16.95
N TYR A 700 14.67 -3.28 -16.80
CA TYR A 700 13.74 -3.60 -17.88
C TYR A 700 13.51 -2.41 -18.80
N LYS A 701 13.64 -2.62 -20.13
CA LYS A 701 13.35 -1.61 -21.17
C LYS A 701 11.95 -1.73 -21.76
N ARG A 702 11.30 -2.89 -21.61
CA ARG A 702 9.97 -3.22 -22.16
C ARG A 702 9.35 -4.35 -21.36
N ALA A 703 8.05 -4.57 -21.53
CA ALA A 703 7.41 -5.79 -21.06
C ALA A 703 7.88 -6.98 -21.91
N TYR A 704 8.20 -8.12 -21.28
CA TYR A 704 8.48 -9.34 -22.03
C TYR A 704 7.21 -10.15 -22.28
N ILE A 705 6.18 -9.93 -21.46
CA ILE A 705 4.87 -10.54 -21.61
C ILE A 705 3.90 -9.48 -22.14
N ASP A 706 3.28 -9.76 -23.28
CA ASP A 706 2.20 -8.93 -23.84
C ASP A 706 0.88 -9.22 -23.10
N GLU A 707 0.81 -8.81 -21.83
CA GLU A 707 -0.38 -8.98 -21.01
C GLU A 707 -1.53 -8.07 -21.49
N VAL A 708 -2.74 -8.61 -21.53
CA VAL A 708 -3.96 -7.86 -21.84
C VAL A 708 -4.59 -7.38 -20.52
N PRO A 709 -4.95 -6.09 -20.38
CA PRO A 709 -5.61 -5.60 -19.17
C PRO A 709 -6.89 -6.37 -18.84
N ASP A 710 -7.08 -6.67 -17.56
CA ASP A 710 -8.27 -7.38 -17.07
C ASP A 710 -9.44 -6.40 -16.90
N GLN A 711 -10.34 -6.36 -17.88
CA GLN A 711 -11.45 -5.41 -17.87
C GLN A 711 -12.37 -5.61 -16.66
N GLY A 712 -12.59 -6.83 -16.19
CA GLY A 712 -13.41 -7.10 -14.99
C GLY A 712 -12.79 -6.53 -13.72
N LEU A 713 -11.45 -6.61 -13.61
CA LEU A 713 -10.70 -5.98 -12.52
C LEU A 713 -10.79 -4.45 -12.58
N ILE A 714 -10.63 -3.86 -13.77
CA ILE A 714 -10.73 -2.40 -13.98
C ILE A 714 -12.15 -1.90 -13.66
N ASP A 715 -13.18 -2.59 -14.16
CA ASP A 715 -14.58 -2.24 -13.90
C ASP A 715 -14.89 -2.26 -12.41
N ARG A 716 -14.34 -3.24 -11.67
CA ARG A 716 -14.49 -3.28 -10.22
C ARG A 716 -13.74 -2.17 -9.48
N HIS A 717 -12.57 -1.75 -9.95
CA HIS A 717 -11.94 -0.53 -9.45
C HIS A 717 -12.81 0.71 -9.69
N ASN A 718 -13.41 0.82 -10.89
CA ASN A 718 -14.26 1.96 -11.27
C ASN A 718 -15.43 2.17 -10.31
N TRP A 719 -16.14 1.10 -9.91
CA TRP A 719 -17.29 1.25 -9.02
C TRP A 719 -16.95 1.13 -7.53
N GLN A 720 -15.89 0.41 -7.13
CA GLN A 720 -15.56 0.19 -5.71
C GLN A 720 -14.47 1.13 -5.17
N ILE A 721 -13.39 1.39 -5.91
CA ILE A 721 -12.17 2.01 -5.38
C ILE A 721 -12.04 3.48 -5.79
N PHE A 722 -12.17 3.81 -7.08
CA PHE A 722 -11.97 5.18 -7.57
C PHE A 722 -12.89 6.22 -6.94
N PRO A 723 -14.17 5.93 -6.62
CA PRO A 723 -15.01 6.86 -5.86
C PRO A 723 -14.42 7.20 -4.49
N LEU A 724 -13.76 6.25 -3.82
CA LEU A 724 -13.11 6.45 -2.52
C LEU A 724 -11.84 7.31 -2.66
N LEU A 725 -11.06 7.12 -3.73
CA LEU A 725 -9.90 7.96 -4.04
C LEU A 725 -10.32 9.42 -4.30
N LYS A 726 -11.44 9.65 -5.00
CA LYS A 726 -11.99 11.00 -5.17
C LYS A 726 -12.47 11.65 -3.87
N LYS A 727 -12.65 10.86 -2.81
CA LYS A 727 -12.98 11.30 -1.45
C LYS A 727 -11.81 11.22 -0.47
N ARG A 728 -10.53 11.24 -0.92
CA ARG A 728 -9.36 11.17 -0.01
C ARG A 728 -9.36 12.20 1.12
N TYR A 729 -9.95 13.37 0.94
CA TYR A 729 -10.11 14.39 1.99
C TYR A 729 -10.92 13.92 3.22
N LEU A 730 -11.76 12.88 3.07
CA LEU A 730 -12.54 12.30 4.14
C LEU A 730 -11.76 11.28 4.98
N PHE A 731 -10.66 10.75 4.43
CA PHE A 731 -9.97 9.58 4.96
C PHE A 731 -8.52 9.83 5.38
N SER A 732 -7.90 10.90 4.86
CA SER A 732 -6.46 11.14 4.95
C SER A 732 -5.97 11.63 6.31
N GLU A 733 -6.83 12.29 7.08
CA GLU A 733 -6.49 12.94 8.34
C GLU A 733 -6.75 12.06 9.57
N VAL A 734 -6.15 12.40 10.72
CA VAL A 734 -6.17 11.58 11.94
C VAL A 734 -6.89 12.22 13.12
N GLU A 735 -7.21 13.51 13.03
CA GLU A 735 -7.82 14.29 14.11
C GLU A 735 -9.20 13.76 14.51
N ARG A 736 -9.92 13.13 13.58
CA ARG A 736 -11.23 12.48 13.79
C ARG A 736 -11.22 11.02 13.34
N PHE A 737 -10.04 10.41 13.28
CA PHE A 737 -9.88 9.01 12.97
C PHE A 737 -9.97 8.18 14.25
N TYR A 738 -10.89 7.21 14.27
CA TYR A 738 -11.06 6.30 15.40
C TYR A 738 -11.08 4.86 14.90
N LEU A 739 -10.11 4.06 15.35
CA LEU A 739 -10.09 2.60 15.17
C LEU A 739 -10.94 1.96 16.25
N TYR A 740 -11.79 1.00 15.92
CA TYR A 740 -12.67 0.30 16.84
C TYR A 740 -12.29 -1.18 16.99
N ASP A 741 -12.63 -1.73 18.16
CA ASP A 741 -12.69 -3.17 18.36
C ASP A 741 -14.04 -3.71 17.87
N PHE A 742 -14.00 -4.86 17.21
CA PHE A 742 -15.18 -5.59 16.74
C PHE A 742 -15.46 -6.74 17.69
N TYR A 743 -16.53 -6.62 18.47
CA TYR A 743 -16.85 -7.58 19.53
C TYR A 743 -17.83 -8.64 19.02
N THR A 744 -17.42 -9.91 19.06
CA THR A 744 -18.29 -11.05 18.75
C THR A 744 -19.31 -11.29 19.87
N ALA A 745 -20.29 -12.16 19.63
CA ALA A 745 -21.39 -12.42 20.59
C ALA A 745 -20.93 -12.96 21.96
N ASP A 746 -19.75 -13.58 22.02
CA ASP A 746 -19.09 -14.07 23.24
C ASP A 746 -18.26 -12.98 23.97
N GLY A 747 -18.18 -11.76 23.42
CA GLY A 747 -17.48 -10.62 24.00
C GLY A 747 -15.98 -10.58 23.71
N LEU A 748 -15.46 -11.46 22.85
CA LEU A 748 -14.08 -11.42 22.38
C LEU A 748 -13.92 -10.39 21.23
N VAL A 749 -12.70 -9.89 21.05
CA VAL A 749 -12.36 -9.04 19.91
C VAL A 749 -11.95 -9.92 18.74
N ASP A 750 -12.64 -9.78 17.61
CA ASP A 750 -12.21 -10.41 16.36
C ASP A 750 -11.11 -9.58 15.71
N GLU A 751 -9.87 -10.03 15.90
CA GLU A 751 -8.69 -9.36 15.33
C GLU A 751 -8.62 -9.45 13.79
N ASN A 752 -9.51 -10.19 13.12
CA ASN A 752 -9.58 -10.23 11.66
C ASN A 752 -10.42 -9.10 11.05
N VAL A 753 -11.16 -8.36 11.87
CA VAL A 753 -12.02 -7.27 11.41
C VAL A 753 -11.33 -5.92 11.66
N TYR A 754 -11.16 -5.13 10.61
CA TYR A 754 -10.75 -3.73 10.70
C TYR A 754 -12.01 -2.87 10.67
N ALA A 755 -12.25 -2.08 11.71
CA ALA A 755 -13.38 -1.16 11.79
C ALA A 755 -12.90 0.22 12.22
N TYR A 756 -13.14 1.26 11.43
CA TYR A 756 -12.73 2.61 11.77
C TYR A 756 -13.64 3.67 11.15
N SER A 757 -13.73 4.82 11.82
CA SER A 757 -14.47 5.98 11.32
C SER A 757 -13.55 7.16 11.08
N ASN A 758 -13.89 7.99 10.10
CA ASN A 758 -13.25 9.29 9.90
C ASN A 758 -14.29 10.34 9.50
N ARG A 759 -13.94 11.61 9.64
CA ARG A 759 -14.84 12.74 9.40
C ARG A 759 -14.10 13.96 8.85
N SER A 760 -14.73 14.62 7.89
CA SER A 760 -14.27 15.89 7.34
C SER A 760 -15.47 16.82 7.15
N GLY A 761 -15.47 17.96 7.84
CA GLY A 761 -16.65 18.81 7.97
C GLY A 761 -17.85 18.04 8.56
N ASP A 762 -18.96 18.02 7.81
CA ASP A 762 -20.19 17.28 8.12
C ASP A 762 -20.22 15.88 7.49
N GLU A 763 -19.27 15.54 6.61
CA GLU A 763 -19.18 14.19 6.05
C GLU A 763 -18.57 13.21 7.06
N ARG A 764 -19.10 12.00 7.06
CA ARG A 764 -18.78 10.93 7.98
C ARG A 764 -18.56 9.65 7.18
N ALA A 765 -17.59 8.86 7.59
CA ALA A 765 -17.36 7.53 7.06
C ALA A 765 -17.21 6.51 8.19
N LEU A 766 -17.71 5.30 7.95
CA LEU A 766 -17.42 4.11 8.77
C LEU A 766 -17.05 2.98 7.82
N VAL A 767 -15.81 2.49 7.94
CA VAL A 767 -15.27 1.41 7.11
C VAL A 767 -15.14 0.16 7.95
N LEU A 768 -15.60 -0.97 7.41
CA LEU A 768 -15.40 -2.28 7.99
C LEU A 768 -14.81 -3.21 6.92
N TYR A 769 -13.84 -4.04 7.30
CA TYR A 769 -13.30 -5.06 6.44
C TYR A 769 -12.88 -6.29 7.22
N HIS A 770 -13.34 -7.47 6.78
CA HIS A 770 -12.98 -8.76 7.35
C HIS A 770 -11.86 -9.42 6.54
N ASN A 771 -10.60 -9.36 6.99
CA ASN A 771 -9.47 -9.95 6.27
C ASN A 771 -9.27 -11.44 6.60
N LYS A 772 -10.30 -12.26 6.39
CA LYS A 772 -10.24 -13.70 6.60
C LYS A 772 -11.18 -14.44 5.66
N PHE A 773 -10.79 -15.65 5.27
CA PHE A 773 -11.72 -16.60 4.66
C PHE A 773 -12.57 -17.28 5.73
N GLY A 774 -13.67 -16.63 6.11
CA GLY A 774 -14.66 -17.11 7.07
C GLY A 774 -15.73 -16.05 7.31
N ASP A 775 -16.79 -16.39 8.04
CA ASP A 775 -17.86 -15.46 8.38
C ASP A 775 -17.74 -15.03 9.85
N THR A 776 -18.09 -13.77 10.14
CA THR A 776 -18.08 -13.21 11.50
C THR A 776 -19.25 -12.24 11.68
N ALA A 777 -19.70 -12.07 12.92
CA ALA A 777 -20.80 -11.19 13.27
C ALA A 777 -20.59 -10.60 14.66
N GLY A 778 -20.86 -9.31 14.81
CA GLY A 778 -20.49 -8.60 16.03
C GLY A 778 -20.84 -7.13 16.03
N TRP A 779 -20.40 -6.46 17.08
CA TRP A 779 -20.71 -5.07 17.40
C TRP A 779 -19.46 -4.19 17.32
N VAL A 780 -19.58 -3.08 16.60
CA VAL A 780 -18.63 -1.96 16.65
C VAL A 780 -19.15 -0.93 17.65
N ARG A 781 -18.40 -0.69 18.73
CA ARG A 781 -18.88 0.17 19.83
C ARG A 781 -17.86 1.19 20.33
N THR A 782 -16.71 0.72 20.81
CA THR A 782 -15.73 1.58 21.51
C THR A 782 -14.42 1.58 20.73
N SER A 783 -13.81 2.76 20.61
CA SER A 783 -12.53 2.88 19.94
C SER A 783 -11.41 2.20 20.74
N ALA A 784 -10.34 1.78 20.06
CA ALA A 784 -9.05 1.61 20.69
C ALA A 784 -8.59 2.92 21.34
N ALA A 785 -7.64 2.82 22.28
CA ALA A 785 -7.04 4.00 22.89
C ALA A 785 -6.22 4.78 21.85
N PHE A 786 -6.20 6.10 21.99
CA PHE A 786 -5.35 6.99 21.20
C PHE A 786 -4.86 8.15 22.06
N MET A 787 -3.70 8.71 21.71
CA MET A 787 -3.14 9.89 22.37
C MET A 787 -3.89 11.15 21.92
N ASP A 788 -4.60 11.80 22.84
CA ASP A 788 -5.19 13.11 22.59
C ASP A 788 -4.14 14.20 22.79
N LYS A 789 -3.69 14.80 21.69
CA LYS A 789 -2.64 15.84 21.69
C LYS A 789 -3.05 17.12 22.41
N GLN A 790 -4.35 17.36 22.63
CA GLN A 790 -4.82 18.53 23.38
C GLN A 790 -4.71 18.33 24.90
N SER A 791 -5.06 17.14 25.39
CA SER A 791 -5.01 16.81 26.82
C SER A 791 -3.68 16.17 27.26
N GLY A 792 -2.91 15.62 26.33
CA GLY A 792 -1.69 14.86 26.60
C GLY A 792 -1.96 13.49 27.26
N THR A 793 -3.20 12.98 27.17
CA THR A 793 -3.61 11.72 27.79
C THR A 793 -4.24 10.77 26.78
N GLN A 794 -4.18 9.47 27.07
CA GLN A 794 -4.85 8.47 26.25
C GLN A 794 -6.36 8.51 26.50
N ARG A 795 -7.15 8.45 25.41
CA ARG A 795 -8.61 8.50 25.44
C ARG A 795 -9.22 7.42 24.55
N GLN A 796 -10.46 7.06 24.86
CA GLN A 796 -11.34 6.27 23.99
C GLN A 796 -12.65 7.05 23.75
N VAL A 797 -13.31 6.74 22.63
CA VAL A 797 -14.63 7.30 22.28
C VAL A 797 -15.58 6.18 21.88
N ASP A 798 -16.87 6.37 22.16
CA ASP A 798 -17.92 5.51 21.62
C ASP A 798 -18.24 5.86 20.16
N LEU A 799 -18.85 4.92 19.43
CA LEU A 799 -19.17 5.06 18.00
C LEU A 799 -20.08 6.28 17.72
N ARG A 800 -21.01 6.58 18.64
CA ARG A 800 -21.90 7.75 18.51
C ARG A 800 -21.09 9.05 18.57
N ALA A 801 -20.13 9.15 19.49
CA ALA A 801 -19.23 10.30 19.60
C ALA A 801 -18.27 10.38 18.41
N GLY A 802 -17.71 9.25 17.96
CA GLY A 802 -16.83 9.20 16.80
C GLY A 802 -17.51 9.64 15.50
N LEU A 803 -18.78 9.28 15.30
CA LEU A 803 -19.60 9.70 14.16
C LEU A 803 -20.36 11.01 14.40
N ASP A 804 -20.29 11.60 15.60
CA ASP A 804 -21.01 12.82 15.98
C ASP A 804 -22.52 12.76 15.67
N LEU A 805 -23.14 11.75 16.28
CA LEU A 805 -24.57 11.48 16.22
C LEU A 805 -25.26 11.98 17.51
N PRO A 806 -26.51 12.49 17.41
CA PRO A 806 -27.26 12.93 18.58
C PRO A 806 -27.69 11.75 19.45
N GLY A 807 -27.84 11.99 20.75
CA GLY A 807 -28.37 10.99 21.71
C GLY A 807 -29.89 11.01 21.88
N ALA A 808 -30.64 11.57 20.92
CA ALA A 808 -32.09 11.75 21.05
C ALA A 808 -32.87 10.46 20.72
N ARG A 809 -33.98 10.23 21.44
CA ARG A 809 -34.81 9.03 21.30
C ARG A 809 -35.55 8.93 19.97
N ASP A 810 -36.00 10.06 19.44
CA ASP A 810 -36.79 10.12 18.21
C ASP A 810 -35.92 10.51 17.00
N HIS A 811 -34.65 10.12 17.00
CA HIS A 811 -33.73 10.37 15.88
C HIS A 811 -33.20 9.07 15.30
N PHE A 812 -33.22 9.00 13.98
CA PHE A 812 -32.65 7.93 13.18
C PHE A 812 -31.48 8.49 12.36
N VAL A 813 -30.55 7.60 12.00
CA VAL A 813 -29.49 7.90 11.05
C VAL A 813 -29.66 7.02 9.83
N ILE A 814 -29.67 7.64 8.66
CA ILE A 814 -29.63 6.97 7.37
C ILE A 814 -28.21 7.05 6.83
N PHE A 815 -27.64 5.96 6.34
CA PHE A 815 -26.32 5.93 5.70
C PHE A 815 -26.33 4.91 4.57
N ARG A 816 -25.39 5.05 3.64
CA ARG A 816 -25.30 4.21 2.44
C ARG A 816 -24.00 3.45 2.43
N ASP A 817 -24.05 2.15 2.16
CA ASP A 817 -22.86 1.40 1.81
C ASP A 817 -22.47 1.68 0.36
N SER A 818 -21.31 2.32 0.15
CA SER A 818 -20.87 2.71 -1.19
C SER A 818 -20.54 1.51 -2.08
N ILE A 819 -20.28 0.33 -1.50
CA ILE A 819 -19.94 -0.89 -2.24
C ILE A 819 -21.22 -1.55 -2.79
N THR A 820 -22.22 -1.77 -1.94
CA THR A 820 -23.49 -2.41 -2.36
C THR A 820 -24.52 -1.43 -2.92
N GLY A 821 -24.35 -0.14 -2.66
CA GLY A 821 -25.32 0.89 -2.97
C GLY A 821 -26.54 0.92 -2.06
N LEU A 822 -26.66 -0.01 -1.10
CA LEU A 822 -27.80 -0.10 -0.18
C LEU A 822 -27.74 0.99 0.89
N GLU A 823 -28.89 1.56 1.17
CA GLU A 823 -29.14 2.47 2.29
C GLU A 823 -29.68 1.71 3.50
N TYR A 824 -29.23 2.13 4.68
CA TYR A 824 -29.58 1.57 5.97
C TYR A 824 -30.13 2.68 6.87
N ILE A 825 -31.09 2.34 7.71
CA ILE A 825 -31.60 3.21 8.76
C ILE A 825 -31.33 2.56 10.13
N ARG A 826 -30.88 3.34 11.11
CA ARG A 826 -30.61 2.89 12.48
C ARG A 826 -31.07 3.92 13.50
N SER A 827 -31.51 3.45 14.68
CA SER A 827 -31.80 4.32 15.81
C SER A 827 -30.51 4.93 16.38
N CYS A 828 -30.47 6.26 16.55
CA CYS A 828 -29.32 6.92 17.17
C CYS A 828 -29.16 6.52 18.64
N THR A 829 -30.27 6.24 19.34
CA THR A 829 -30.25 5.76 20.73
C THR A 829 -29.68 4.34 20.82
N GLU A 830 -29.98 3.48 19.85
CA GLU A 830 -29.39 2.14 19.82
C GLU A 830 -27.88 2.18 19.59
N ILE A 831 -27.42 2.98 18.63
CA ILE A 831 -25.97 3.18 18.39
C ILE A 831 -25.28 3.70 19.65
N ALA A 832 -25.90 4.62 20.39
CA ALA A 832 -25.37 5.13 21.65
C ALA A 832 -25.22 4.05 22.74
N GLN A 833 -26.16 3.10 22.81
CA GLN A 833 -26.21 2.11 23.89
C GLN A 833 -25.42 0.84 23.56
N LYS A 834 -25.57 0.32 22.34
CA LYS A 834 -25.02 -0.98 21.91
C LYS A 834 -23.91 -0.86 20.87
N GLY A 835 -23.87 0.21 20.09
CA GLY A 835 -23.02 0.34 18.91
C GLY A 835 -23.75 -0.08 17.63
N LEU A 836 -22.99 -0.44 16.58
CA LEU A 836 -23.53 -0.93 15.31
C LEU A 836 -23.25 -2.42 15.15
N TYR A 837 -24.30 -3.21 14.97
CA TYR A 837 -24.19 -4.63 14.62
C TYR A 837 -23.97 -4.80 13.12
N VAL A 838 -23.00 -5.64 12.74
CA VAL A 838 -22.67 -5.96 11.35
C VAL A 838 -22.33 -7.45 11.22
N GLN A 839 -22.76 -8.04 10.11
CA GLN A 839 -22.35 -9.39 9.67
C GLN A 839 -21.41 -9.25 8.47
N LEU A 840 -20.30 -9.98 8.50
CA LEU A 840 -19.24 -9.91 7.49
C LEU A 840 -18.89 -11.32 7.03
N ASP A 841 -19.15 -11.57 5.75
CA ASP A 841 -18.71 -12.80 5.07
C ASP A 841 -17.18 -12.77 4.82
N ALA A 842 -16.65 -13.84 4.23
CA ALA A 842 -15.25 -13.94 3.83
C ALA A 842 -14.80 -12.74 2.97
N TYR A 843 -13.74 -12.05 3.40
CA TYR A 843 -13.18 -10.87 2.71
C TYR A 843 -14.19 -9.74 2.43
N ARG A 844 -15.28 -9.68 3.20
CA ARG A 844 -16.30 -8.66 3.01
C ARG A 844 -15.83 -7.30 3.50
N ALA A 845 -16.04 -6.27 2.68
CA ALA A 845 -15.87 -4.87 3.04
C ALA A 845 -17.20 -4.13 3.01
N HIS A 846 -17.38 -3.18 3.92
CA HIS A 846 -18.42 -2.16 3.90
C HIS A 846 -17.80 -0.79 4.04
N VAL A 847 -18.27 0.16 3.24
CA VAL A 847 -17.86 1.57 3.34
C VAL A 847 -19.12 2.40 3.46
N PHE A 848 -19.54 2.63 4.71
CA PHE A 848 -20.73 3.43 4.99
C PHE A 848 -20.38 4.92 4.87
N LEU A 849 -21.14 5.62 4.03
CA LEU A 849 -21.03 7.05 3.74
C LEU A 849 -22.43 7.70 3.82
N ASP A 850 -22.50 8.99 3.48
CA ASP A 850 -23.75 9.75 3.32
C ASP A 850 -24.68 9.72 4.55
N PHE A 851 -24.07 9.74 5.74
CA PHE A 851 -24.77 9.77 7.02
C PHE A 851 -25.66 11.02 7.13
N ARG A 852 -26.97 10.78 7.27
CA ARG A 852 -28.02 11.78 7.40
C ARG A 852 -28.81 11.51 8.66
N VAL A 853 -28.75 12.44 9.60
CA VAL A 853 -29.55 12.38 10.84
C VAL A 853 -30.93 12.96 10.54
N ILE A 854 -31.97 12.23 10.91
CA ILE A 854 -33.37 12.59 10.70
C ILE A 854 -34.16 12.41 12.00
N ALA A 855 -35.06 13.35 12.29
CA ALA A 855 -36.05 13.17 13.34
C ALA A 855 -37.24 12.36 12.81
N ASP A 856 -37.83 11.53 13.68
CA ASP A 856 -39.10 10.88 13.37
C ASP A 856 -40.18 11.95 13.12
N ASP A 857 -41.07 11.69 12.17
CA ASP A 857 -42.20 12.60 11.93
C ASP A 857 -43.32 12.35 12.95
N GLY A 858 -44.26 13.28 13.08
CA GLY A 858 -45.36 13.18 14.05
C GLY A 858 -46.25 11.94 13.90
N GLU A 859 -46.14 11.22 12.78
CA GLU A 859 -46.89 10.01 12.44
C GLU A 859 -46.06 8.71 12.62
N GLY A 860 -44.76 8.84 12.95
CA GLY A 860 -43.85 7.73 13.23
C GLY A 860 -43.41 6.95 12.00
N HIS A 861 -43.39 7.56 10.81
CA HIS A 861 -43.07 6.85 9.57
C HIS A 861 -41.64 6.32 9.54
N TRP A 862 -40.67 7.08 10.03
CA TRP A 862 -39.27 6.66 10.02
C TRP A 862 -39.04 5.47 10.93
N ARG A 863 -39.73 5.43 12.07
CA ARG A 863 -39.76 4.26 12.96
C ARG A 863 -40.36 3.03 12.27
N ARG A 864 -41.47 3.18 11.54
CA ARG A 864 -42.04 2.06 10.77
C ARG A 864 -41.07 1.54 9.71
N VAL A 865 -40.36 2.42 9.02
CA VAL A 865 -39.32 2.03 8.04
C VAL A 865 -38.19 1.26 8.72
N HIS A 866 -37.69 1.80 9.84
CA HIS A 866 -36.67 1.15 10.65
C HIS A 866 -37.08 -0.26 11.09
N ASP A 867 -38.26 -0.38 11.69
CA ASP A 867 -38.76 -1.65 12.23
C ASP A 867 -39.08 -2.66 11.11
N HIS A 868 -39.54 -2.19 9.94
CA HIS A 868 -39.79 -3.03 8.76
C HIS A 868 -38.50 -3.59 8.16
N LEU A 869 -37.47 -2.74 8.05
CA LEU A 869 -36.17 -3.17 7.52
C LEU A 869 -35.48 -4.13 8.49
N ASN A 870 -35.63 -3.92 9.80
CA ASN A 870 -35.04 -4.74 10.86
C ASN A 870 -33.57 -5.04 10.55
N GLU A 871 -32.78 -3.97 10.49
CA GLU A 871 -31.35 -3.94 10.14
C GLU A 871 -30.99 -4.18 8.66
N ARG A 872 -31.90 -4.70 7.82
CA ARG A 872 -31.61 -4.92 6.39
C ARG A 872 -31.45 -3.60 5.63
N GLY A 873 -30.62 -3.63 4.58
CA GLY A 873 -30.48 -2.52 3.64
C GLY A 873 -31.55 -2.53 2.56
N THR A 874 -31.83 -1.37 1.97
CA THR A 874 -32.72 -1.20 0.81
C THR A 874 -32.08 -0.28 -0.21
N SER A 875 -32.49 -0.34 -1.49
CA SER A 875 -31.96 0.58 -2.51
C SER A 875 -32.46 2.02 -2.35
N ASP A 876 -33.59 2.23 -1.67
CA ASP A 876 -34.19 3.53 -1.43
C ASP A 876 -35.01 3.53 -0.14
N VAL A 877 -34.49 4.15 0.92
CA VAL A 877 -35.20 4.26 2.22
C VAL A 877 -36.35 5.27 2.12
N GLN A 878 -36.23 6.31 1.27
CA GLN A 878 -37.29 7.30 1.08
C GLN A 878 -38.54 6.68 0.45
N ARG A 879 -38.37 5.76 -0.51
CA ARG A 879 -39.48 5.01 -1.10
C ARG A 879 -40.28 4.25 -0.04
N LEU A 880 -39.61 3.55 0.88
CA LEU A 880 -40.28 2.79 1.94
C LEU A 880 -41.06 3.68 2.90
N ARG A 881 -40.58 4.91 3.16
CA ARG A 881 -41.31 5.87 4.01
C ARG A 881 -42.73 6.12 3.51
N TRP A 882 -42.90 6.25 2.19
CA TRP A 882 -44.22 6.51 1.59
C TRP A 882 -44.98 5.21 1.28
N GLU A 883 -44.28 4.13 0.92
CA GLU A 883 -44.94 2.86 0.60
C GLU A 883 -45.51 2.15 1.84
N LEU A 884 -44.84 2.20 3.00
CA LEU A 884 -45.27 1.46 4.19
C LEU A 884 -46.65 1.87 4.71
N PRO A 885 -46.99 3.18 4.83
CA PRO A 885 -48.35 3.61 5.17
C PRO A 885 -49.39 3.17 4.15
N LEU A 886 -49.02 3.09 2.88
CA LEU A 886 -49.92 2.72 1.77
C LEU A 886 -50.02 1.20 1.55
N GLN A 887 -49.26 0.36 2.27
CA GLN A 887 -49.26 -1.10 2.09
C GLN A 887 -50.64 -1.76 2.09
N PRO A 888 -51.61 -1.34 2.93
CA PRO A 888 -52.96 -1.91 2.86
C PRO A 888 -53.57 -1.83 1.47
N VAL A 889 -53.27 -0.79 0.68
CA VAL A 889 -53.75 -0.61 -0.70
C VAL A 889 -52.74 -1.14 -1.73
N LEU A 890 -51.45 -0.84 -1.55
CA LEU A 890 -50.41 -1.22 -2.51
C LEU A 890 -50.19 -2.74 -2.59
N GLY A 891 -50.34 -3.47 -1.48
CA GLY A 891 -50.24 -4.92 -1.47
C GLY A 891 -51.25 -5.57 -2.42
N PRO A 892 -52.56 -5.36 -2.20
CA PRO A 892 -53.59 -5.83 -3.12
C PRO A 892 -53.45 -5.29 -4.55
N LEU A 893 -53.06 -4.02 -4.73
CA LEU A 893 -52.79 -3.48 -6.07
C LEU A 893 -51.65 -4.22 -6.78
N ARG A 894 -50.59 -4.65 -6.09
CA ARG A 894 -49.50 -5.44 -6.68
C ARG A 894 -49.93 -6.84 -7.10
N GLU A 895 -50.96 -7.40 -6.49
CA GLU A 895 -51.56 -8.67 -6.94
C GLU A 895 -52.37 -8.50 -8.23
N ILE A 896 -52.96 -7.32 -8.44
CA ILE A 896 -53.76 -6.97 -9.62
C ILE A 896 -52.85 -6.48 -10.75
N PHE A 897 -51.97 -5.53 -10.47
CA PHE A 897 -50.92 -5.05 -11.36
C PHE A 897 -49.73 -6.00 -11.25
N ASN A 898 -49.93 -7.21 -11.75
CA ASN A 898 -48.91 -8.25 -11.81
C ASN A 898 -48.78 -8.73 -13.26
N PRO A 899 -47.56 -8.87 -13.81
CA PRO A 899 -47.37 -9.32 -15.19
C PRO A 899 -48.04 -10.66 -15.49
N GLY A 900 -47.93 -11.62 -14.57
CA GLY A 900 -48.53 -12.94 -14.69
C GLY A 900 -50.06 -12.88 -14.61
N TYR A 901 -50.61 -12.02 -13.75
CA TYR A 901 -52.05 -11.85 -13.65
C TYR A 901 -52.63 -11.13 -14.89
N PHE A 902 -51.94 -10.11 -15.41
CA PHE A 902 -52.34 -9.46 -16.66
C PHE A 902 -52.29 -10.42 -17.85
N ALA A 903 -51.23 -11.23 -17.98
CA ALA A 903 -51.17 -12.27 -19.01
C ALA A 903 -52.31 -13.30 -18.85
N PHE A 904 -52.63 -13.68 -17.61
CA PHE A 904 -53.77 -14.53 -17.31
C PHE A 904 -55.10 -13.90 -17.72
N LEU A 905 -55.32 -12.61 -17.42
CA LEU A 905 -56.53 -11.88 -17.81
C LEU A 905 -56.65 -11.82 -19.34
N LEU A 906 -55.62 -11.35 -20.06
CA LEU A 906 -55.64 -11.24 -21.52
C LEU A 906 -55.91 -12.59 -22.20
N LYS A 907 -55.26 -13.67 -21.73
CA LYS A 907 -55.45 -15.01 -22.30
C LYS A 907 -56.84 -15.59 -22.02
N SER A 908 -57.46 -15.19 -20.92
CA SER A 908 -58.75 -15.72 -20.47
C SER A 908 -59.94 -14.89 -20.92
N LEU A 909 -59.70 -13.71 -21.53
CA LEU A 909 -60.75 -12.90 -22.15
C LEU A 909 -61.25 -13.58 -23.44
N PRO A 910 -62.57 -13.73 -23.63
CA PRO A 910 -63.15 -14.25 -24.85
C PRO A 910 -62.80 -13.41 -26.09
N GLN A 911 -62.35 -14.08 -27.14
CA GLN A 911 -61.97 -13.46 -28.43
C GLN A 911 -63.10 -13.54 -29.48
N THR A 912 -64.31 -13.91 -29.08
CA THR A 912 -65.46 -14.14 -29.98
C THR A 912 -66.80 -13.75 -29.34
N ALA A 913 -67.80 -13.42 -30.18
CA ALA A 913 -69.20 -13.22 -29.80
C ALA A 913 -69.72 -14.26 -28.79
N GLY A 914 -70.49 -13.83 -27.79
CA GLY A 914 -71.20 -14.74 -26.88
C GLY A 914 -70.33 -15.56 -25.92
N GLY A 915 -69.01 -15.35 -25.91
CA GLY A 915 -68.13 -15.99 -24.93
C GLY A 915 -68.38 -15.44 -23.52
N GLU A 916 -68.82 -16.31 -22.61
CA GLU A 916 -68.94 -15.96 -21.19
C GLU A 916 -67.56 -15.92 -20.52
N LEU A 917 -67.37 -14.98 -19.60
CA LEU A 917 -66.16 -14.95 -18.78
C LEU A 917 -66.09 -16.21 -17.90
N PRO A 918 -64.98 -16.97 -17.93
CA PRO A 918 -64.88 -18.18 -17.14
C PRO A 918 -65.05 -17.92 -15.64
N GLU A 919 -65.78 -18.80 -14.95
CA GLU A 919 -66.10 -18.62 -13.52
C GLU A 919 -64.83 -18.54 -12.64
N PHE A 920 -63.78 -19.28 -12.99
CA PHE A 920 -62.51 -19.23 -12.26
C PHE A 920 -61.84 -17.85 -12.35
N LEU A 921 -61.94 -17.16 -13.50
CA LEU A 921 -61.40 -15.80 -13.68
C LEU A 921 -62.19 -14.80 -12.85
N LEU A 922 -63.52 -14.90 -12.86
CA LEU A 922 -64.39 -14.03 -12.08
C LEU A 922 -64.17 -14.20 -10.57
N ASN A 923 -63.94 -15.43 -10.11
CA ASN A 923 -63.62 -15.71 -8.71
C ASN A 923 -62.27 -15.13 -8.29
N GLU A 924 -61.22 -15.34 -9.09
CA GLU A 924 -59.89 -14.75 -8.83
C GLU A 924 -59.94 -13.22 -8.82
N ALA A 925 -60.59 -12.62 -9.82
CA ALA A 925 -60.75 -11.18 -9.93
C ALA A 925 -61.55 -10.59 -8.75
N GLY A 926 -62.65 -11.26 -8.36
CA GLY A 926 -63.45 -10.89 -7.20
C GLY A 926 -62.68 -10.97 -5.89
N HIS A 927 -61.83 -11.99 -5.71
CA HIS A 927 -60.98 -12.12 -4.52
C HIS A 927 -59.95 -10.99 -4.43
N LYS A 928 -59.24 -10.69 -5.53
CA LYS A 928 -58.26 -9.59 -5.56
C LYS A 928 -58.93 -8.22 -5.32
N MET A 929 -60.10 -7.99 -5.89
CA MET A 929 -60.88 -6.78 -5.63
C MET A 929 -61.30 -6.67 -4.16
N ALA A 930 -61.76 -7.77 -3.54
CA ALA A 930 -62.11 -7.77 -2.12
C ALA A 930 -60.93 -7.40 -1.22
N GLY A 931 -59.73 -7.91 -1.53
CA GLY A 931 -58.49 -7.51 -0.88
C GLY A 931 -58.21 -6.01 -1.04
N LEU A 932 -58.38 -5.46 -2.24
CA LEU A 932 -58.15 -4.05 -2.54
C LEU A 932 -59.12 -3.11 -1.81
N VAL A 933 -60.42 -3.45 -1.80
CA VAL A 933 -61.44 -2.66 -1.09
C VAL A 933 -61.18 -2.65 0.41
N LYS A 934 -60.89 -3.83 1.00
CA LYS A 934 -60.54 -3.94 2.42
C LYS A 934 -59.31 -3.09 2.76
N GLY A 935 -58.31 -3.11 1.89
CA GLY A 935 -57.11 -2.29 1.99
C GLY A 935 -57.38 -0.79 2.00
N ALA A 936 -58.17 -0.32 1.04
CA ALA A 936 -58.54 1.09 0.92
C ALA A 936 -59.43 1.57 2.07
N GLN A 937 -60.38 0.74 2.53
CA GLN A 937 -61.21 1.02 3.70
C GLN A 937 -60.36 1.20 4.96
N ALA A 938 -59.35 0.36 5.17
CA ALA A 938 -58.44 0.46 6.31
C ALA A 938 -57.63 1.77 6.32
N LEU A 939 -57.39 2.37 5.15
CA LEU A 939 -56.64 3.61 5.01
C LEU A 939 -57.53 4.86 5.09
N LEU A 940 -58.79 4.76 4.64
CA LEU A 940 -59.75 5.87 4.59
C LEU A 940 -60.61 6.00 5.86
N LEU A 941 -60.78 4.93 6.64
CA LEU A 941 -61.60 4.94 7.86
C LEU A 941 -60.72 5.23 9.09
N GLU A 942 -61.15 6.17 9.93
CA GLU A 942 -60.58 6.33 11.26
C GLU A 942 -60.80 5.04 12.08
N PRO A 943 -59.82 4.56 12.88
CA PRO A 943 -59.87 3.29 13.61
C PRO A 943 -61.08 3.08 14.55
N HIS A 944 -61.91 4.11 14.75
CA HIS A 944 -62.98 4.16 15.73
C HIS A 944 -64.40 4.33 15.15
N LYS A 945 -64.60 4.24 13.83
CA LYS A 945 -65.94 4.24 13.22
C LYS A 945 -66.23 2.92 12.50
N ALA A 946 -67.28 2.23 12.97
CA ALA A 946 -68.07 1.10 12.43
C ALA A 946 -67.35 0.02 11.58
N PRO A 947 -67.72 -1.27 11.71
CA PRO A 947 -67.17 -2.31 10.84
C PRO A 947 -67.44 -1.96 9.37
N ALA A 948 -66.40 -2.05 8.55
CA ALA A 948 -66.51 -1.81 7.11
C ALA A 948 -67.59 -2.72 6.51
N PRO A 949 -68.46 -2.20 5.61
CA PRO A 949 -69.49 -3.02 4.98
C PRO A 949 -68.85 -4.20 4.23
N GLU A 950 -69.51 -5.37 4.30
CA GLU A 950 -69.07 -6.59 3.65
C GLU A 950 -68.86 -6.34 2.14
N VAL A 951 -67.68 -6.64 1.62
CA VAL A 951 -67.33 -6.33 0.23
C VAL A 951 -68.11 -7.24 -0.70
N ASN A 952 -69.14 -6.70 -1.36
CA ASN A 952 -69.93 -7.43 -2.34
C ASN A 952 -69.14 -7.63 -3.64
N SER A 953 -68.36 -8.71 -3.73
CA SER A 953 -67.63 -9.07 -4.95
C SER A 953 -68.54 -9.35 -6.16
N ALA A 954 -69.87 -9.53 -5.96
CA ALA A 954 -70.80 -9.75 -7.06
C ALA A 954 -70.92 -8.52 -7.97
N ASP A 955 -70.85 -7.31 -7.41
CA ASP A 955 -70.96 -6.06 -8.16
C ASP A 955 -69.75 -5.86 -9.08
N PHE A 956 -68.55 -6.22 -8.61
CA PHE A 956 -67.34 -6.17 -9.43
C PHE A 956 -67.31 -7.26 -10.52
N LYS A 957 -67.74 -8.48 -10.19
CA LYS A 957 -67.87 -9.57 -11.18
C LYS A 957 -68.81 -9.15 -12.31
N GLU A 958 -69.91 -8.48 -11.97
CA GLU A 958 -70.84 -7.96 -12.97
C GLU A 958 -70.21 -6.85 -13.82
N ARG A 959 -69.43 -5.96 -13.23
CA ARG A 959 -68.69 -4.93 -13.99
C ARG A 959 -67.71 -5.52 -15.00
N LEU A 960 -67.00 -6.60 -14.66
CA LEU A 960 -66.16 -7.32 -15.61
C LEU A 960 -66.99 -7.95 -16.75
N ARG A 961 -68.17 -8.51 -16.44
CA ARG A 961 -69.10 -9.01 -17.48
C ARG A 961 -69.59 -7.88 -18.39
N LEU A 962 -69.88 -6.71 -17.84
CA LEU A 962 -70.29 -5.53 -18.61
C LEU A 962 -69.17 -5.04 -19.53
N LEU A 963 -67.92 -5.03 -19.07
CA LEU A 963 -66.77 -4.72 -19.94
C LEU A 963 -66.68 -5.69 -21.11
N ASN A 964 -66.74 -7.00 -20.85
CA ASN A 964 -66.71 -8.00 -21.91
C ASN A 964 -67.92 -7.84 -22.86
N ALA A 965 -69.13 -7.67 -22.31
CA ALA A 965 -70.34 -7.48 -23.11
C ALA A 965 -70.29 -6.21 -23.96
N ALA A 966 -69.67 -5.12 -23.47
CA ALA A 966 -69.50 -3.86 -24.19
C ALA A 966 -68.68 -4.04 -25.47
N LEU A 967 -67.62 -4.85 -25.44
CA LEU A 967 -66.73 -5.08 -26.60
C LEU A 967 -67.39 -5.95 -27.70
N TRP A 968 -68.45 -6.69 -27.36
CA TRP A 968 -69.11 -7.68 -28.24
C TRP A 968 -70.62 -7.43 -28.45
N ILE A 969 -71.12 -6.23 -28.09
CA ILE A 969 -72.56 -5.99 -27.97
C ILE A 969 -73.34 -6.16 -29.28
N ASP A 970 -72.74 -5.80 -30.40
CA ASP A 970 -73.33 -5.87 -31.74
C ASP A 970 -73.55 -7.32 -32.17
N GLN A 971 -72.62 -8.19 -31.82
CA GLN A 971 -72.70 -9.63 -32.07
C GLN A 971 -73.65 -10.30 -31.06
N ASN A 972 -73.64 -9.87 -29.80
CA ASN A 972 -74.52 -10.39 -28.75
C ASN A 972 -76.01 -10.04 -28.97
N LEU A 973 -76.29 -8.87 -29.55
CA LEU A 973 -77.65 -8.40 -29.87
C LEU A 973 -78.08 -8.69 -31.32
N ALA A 974 -77.21 -9.30 -32.13
CA ALA A 974 -77.42 -9.55 -33.56
C ALA A 974 -77.90 -8.28 -34.30
N LEU A 975 -77.17 -7.18 -34.14
CA LEU A 975 -77.49 -5.90 -34.80
C LEU A 975 -77.37 -6.05 -36.33
N GLY A 976 -78.20 -5.33 -37.08
CA GLY A 976 -78.16 -5.37 -38.55
C GLY A 976 -76.82 -4.87 -39.12
N GLU A 977 -76.40 -5.47 -40.23
CA GLU A 977 -75.06 -5.32 -40.84
C GLU A 977 -74.67 -3.89 -41.28
N ASP A 978 -75.57 -2.91 -41.22
CA ASP A 978 -75.30 -1.53 -41.66
C ASP A 978 -75.85 -0.43 -40.74
N THR A 979 -75.94 -0.72 -39.44
CA THR A 979 -76.33 0.24 -38.39
C THR A 979 -75.15 1.11 -37.93
N GLN A 980 -75.41 2.29 -37.34
CA GLN A 980 -74.34 3.13 -36.79
C GLN A 980 -73.59 2.39 -35.68
N SER A 981 -74.32 1.62 -34.87
CA SER A 981 -73.77 0.77 -33.81
C SER A 981 -72.85 -0.32 -34.34
N SER A 982 -73.24 -1.02 -35.42
CA SER A 982 -72.39 -2.05 -36.05
C SER A 982 -71.09 -1.46 -36.62
N ARG A 983 -71.16 -0.28 -37.27
CA ARG A 983 -69.98 0.43 -37.78
C ARG A 983 -69.04 0.86 -36.65
N MET A 984 -69.58 1.43 -35.57
CA MET A 984 -68.78 1.82 -34.38
C MET A 984 -68.10 0.60 -33.76
N MET A 985 -68.84 -0.50 -33.54
CA MET A 985 -68.28 -1.69 -32.89
C MET A 985 -67.22 -2.38 -33.74
N THR A 986 -67.41 -2.42 -35.06
CA THR A 986 -66.38 -2.90 -36.00
C THR A 986 -65.11 -2.05 -35.93
N ALA A 987 -65.28 -0.73 -35.90
CA ALA A 987 -64.16 0.20 -35.87
C ALA A 987 -63.48 0.27 -34.49
N LEU A 988 -64.19 -0.03 -33.40
CA LEU A 988 -63.64 -0.21 -32.05
C LEU A 988 -62.76 -1.46 -31.98
N ARG A 989 -63.27 -2.61 -32.46
CA ARG A 989 -62.50 -3.86 -32.44
C ARG A 989 -61.26 -3.81 -33.33
N ALA A 990 -61.29 -3.07 -34.43
CA ALA A 990 -60.13 -2.87 -35.29
C ALA A 990 -58.98 -2.12 -34.59
N GLU A 991 -59.30 -1.29 -33.60
CA GLU A 991 -58.32 -0.48 -32.84
C GLU A 991 -57.96 -1.10 -31.48
N LEU A 992 -58.62 -2.20 -31.07
CA LEU A 992 -58.27 -2.93 -29.84
C LEU A 992 -56.92 -3.61 -30.01
N ASN A 993 -56.08 -3.47 -28.99
CA ASN A 993 -54.77 -4.07 -28.89
C ASN A 993 -54.42 -4.28 -27.41
N GLU A 994 -53.29 -4.91 -27.13
CA GLU A 994 -52.87 -5.22 -25.77
C GLU A 994 -52.77 -3.95 -24.88
N GLU A 995 -52.37 -2.79 -25.43
CA GLU A 995 -52.32 -1.54 -24.66
C GLU A 995 -53.72 -1.08 -24.22
N SER A 996 -54.70 -1.09 -25.13
CA SER A 996 -56.05 -0.64 -24.84
C SER A 996 -56.82 -1.62 -23.95
N GLU A 997 -56.61 -2.93 -24.13
CA GLU A 997 -57.16 -3.96 -23.25
C GLU A 997 -56.61 -3.85 -21.83
N LEU A 998 -55.30 -3.68 -21.67
CA LEU A 998 -54.68 -3.51 -20.34
C LEU A 998 -55.11 -2.20 -19.65
N ALA A 999 -55.31 -1.12 -20.41
CA ALA A 999 -55.85 0.13 -19.89
C ALA A 999 -57.30 -0.05 -19.41
N LEU A 1000 -58.16 -0.69 -20.19
CA LEU A 1000 -59.57 -0.95 -19.84
C LEU A 1000 -59.71 -1.89 -18.64
N LEU A 1001 -58.88 -2.94 -18.56
CA LEU A 1001 -58.84 -3.85 -17.41
C LEU A 1001 -58.39 -3.11 -16.14
N SER A 1002 -57.30 -2.34 -16.23
CA SER A 1002 -56.77 -1.57 -15.09
C SER A 1002 -57.76 -0.52 -14.60
N TRP A 1003 -58.41 0.19 -15.53
CA TRP A 1003 -59.50 1.12 -15.23
C TRP A 1003 -60.68 0.41 -14.55
N THR A 1004 -61.07 -0.77 -15.03
CA THR A 1004 -62.20 -1.52 -14.47
C THR A 1004 -61.97 -1.89 -13.00
N TYR A 1005 -60.73 -2.24 -12.63
CA TYR A 1005 -60.36 -2.45 -11.23
C TYR A 1005 -60.45 -1.16 -10.40
N LEU A 1006 -59.83 -0.08 -10.86
CA LEU A 1006 -59.85 1.19 -10.11
C LEU A 1006 -61.27 1.75 -9.98
N GLU A 1007 -62.08 1.62 -11.02
CA GLU A 1007 -63.47 2.05 -10.99
C GLU A 1007 -64.35 1.13 -10.11
N GLY A 1008 -64.10 -0.18 -10.13
CA GLY A 1008 -64.73 -1.10 -9.19
C GLY A 1008 -64.41 -0.76 -7.74
N LEU A 1009 -63.18 -0.34 -7.45
CA LEU A 1009 -62.78 0.18 -6.14
C LEU A 1009 -63.53 1.46 -5.79
N ARG A 1010 -63.61 2.44 -6.71
CA ARG A 1010 -64.37 3.68 -6.50
C ARG A 1010 -65.82 3.40 -6.12
N ALA A 1011 -66.47 2.54 -6.90
CA ALA A 1011 -67.87 2.17 -6.69
C ALA A 1011 -68.06 1.48 -5.34
N ALA A 1012 -67.19 0.54 -4.97
CA ALA A 1012 -67.23 -0.17 -3.69
C ALA A 1012 -67.00 0.76 -2.48
N LEU A 1013 -66.22 1.83 -2.65
CA LEU A 1013 -65.99 2.85 -1.61
C LEU A 1013 -67.10 3.91 -1.57
N GLY A 1014 -68.01 3.95 -2.56
CA GLY A 1014 -69.03 4.99 -2.69
C GLY A 1014 -68.45 6.39 -2.88
N MET A 1015 -67.24 6.51 -3.43
CA MET A 1015 -66.53 7.78 -3.55
C MET A 1015 -66.96 8.56 -4.81
N GLU A 1016 -67.11 9.88 -4.63
CA GLU A 1016 -67.24 10.82 -5.75
C GLU A 1016 -65.99 10.80 -6.61
N GLN A 1017 -66.15 10.91 -7.94
CA GLN A 1017 -65.09 10.76 -8.93
C GLN A 1017 -63.87 11.65 -8.65
N GLY A 1018 -64.07 12.95 -8.43
CA GLY A 1018 -62.95 13.87 -8.19
C GLY A 1018 -62.16 13.55 -6.92
N LYS A 1019 -62.85 13.11 -5.85
CA LYS A 1019 -62.21 12.69 -4.59
C LYS A 1019 -61.45 11.37 -4.75
N PHE A 1020 -61.99 10.45 -5.55
CA PHE A 1020 -61.32 9.19 -5.84
C PHE A 1020 -60.08 9.38 -6.71
N ALA A 1021 -60.16 10.21 -7.75
CA ALA A 1021 -59.01 10.55 -8.58
C ALA A 1021 -57.86 11.13 -7.74
N GLN A 1022 -58.17 12.04 -6.82
CA GLN A 1022 -57.18 12.56 -5.87
C GLN A 1022 -56.60 11.47 -4.95
N ALA A 1023 -57.44 10.64 -4.34
CA ALA A 1023 -56.98 9.56 -3.45
C ALA A 1023 -56.10 8.53 -4.19
N VAL A 1024 -56.45 8.18 -5.42
CA VAL A 1024 -55.67 7.25 -6.26
C VAL A 1024 -54.33 7.86 -6.68
N GLU A 1025 -54.26 9.17 -6.95
CA GLU A 1025 -53.00 9.89 -7.15
C GLU A 1025 -52.12 9.86 -5.89
N GLU A 1026 -52.70 10.10 -4.71
CA GLU A 1026 -52.01 10.02 -3.41
C GLU A 1026 -51.49 8.61 -3.10
N TRP A 1027 -52.22 7.58 -3.54
CA TRP A 1027 -51.80 6.17 -3.40
C TRP A 1027 -50.72 5.76 -4.40
N ARG A 1028 -50.30 6.62 -5.34
CA ARG A 1028 -49.19 6.35 -6.26
C ARG A 1028 -49.30 5.00 -6.98
N PHE A 1029 -50.44 4.70 -7.57
CA PHE A 1029 -50.63 3.45 -8.33
C PHE A 1029 -49.83 3.42 -9.65
N GLN A 1030 -49.50 4.58 -10.23
CA GLN A 1030 -48.91 4.72 -11.56
C GLN A 1030 -47.58 3.95 -11.70
N PRO A 1031 -46.60 4.07 -10.77
CA PRO A 1031 -45.35 3.31 -10.86
C PRO A 1031 -45.56 1.80 -10.74
N LEU A 1032 -46.55 1.35 -9.95
CA LEU A 1032 -46.86 -0.09 -9.82
C LEU A 1032 -47.42 -0.65 -11.14
N LEU A 1033 -48.34 0.07 -11.77
CA LEU A 1033 -48.88 -0.30 -13.07
C LEU A 1033 -47.77 -0.31 -14.13
N GLU A 1034 -46.92 0.71 -14.15
CA GLU A 1034 -45.82 0.79 -15.11
C GLU A 1034 -44.80 -0.35 -14.93
N GLU A 1035 -44.46 -0.69 -13.68
CA GLU A 1035 -43.57 -1.81 -13.33
C GLU A 1035 -44.17 -3.15 -13.80
N ALA A 1036 -45.46 -3.37 -13.55
CA ALA A 1036 -46.17 -4.57 -13.99
C ALA A 1036 -46.19 -4.70 -15.51
N LEU A 1037 -46.46 -3.60 -16.21
CA LEU A 1037 -46.51 -3.56 -17.68
C LEU A 1037 -45.14 -3.82 -18.30
N ARG A 1038 -44.06 -3.22 -17.75
CA ARG A 1038 -42.68 -3.53 -18.17
C ARG A 1038 -42.33 -4.99 -17.95
N GLY A 1039 -42.76 -5.56 -16.83
CA GLY A 1039 -42.55 -6.97 -16.47
C GLY A 1039 -43.26 -7.97 -17.39
N MET A 1040 -44.23 -7.54 -18.21
CA MET A 1040 -44.88 -8.42 -19.21
C MET A 1040 -43.97 -8.71 -20.41
N GLY A 1041 -42.95 -7.87 -20.67
CA GLY A 1041 -41.98 -8.09 -21.74
C GLY A 1041 -42.55 -7.98 -23.17
N ILE A 1042 -43.66 -7.27 -23.37
CA ILE A 1042 -44.30 -7.07 -24.67
C ILE A 1042 -43.54 -5.97 -25.45
N PRO A 1043 -42.90 -6.26 -26.60
CA PRO A 1043 -42.01 -5.30 -27.28
C PRO A 1043 -42.70 -4.06 -27.86
N ALA A 1044 -43.98 -4.17 -28.23
CA ALA A 1044 -44.76 -3.08 -28.84
C ALA A 1044 -45.56 -2.26 -27.83
N LEU A 1045 -45.55 -2.63 -26.54
CA LEU A 1045 -46.33 -2.00 -25.49
C LEU A 1045 -45.58 -0.79 -24.91
N SER A 1046 -46.26 0.34 -24.81
CA SER A 1046 -45.79 1.54 -24.12
C SER A 1046 -46.44 1.68 -22.74
N PRO A 1047 -45.75 1.31 -21.64
CA PRO A 1047 -46.30 1.37 -20.28
C PRO A 1047 -46.82 2.76 -19.92
N GLY A 1048 -46.09 3.82 -20.30
CA GLY A 1048 -46.51 5.20 -20.06
C GLY A 1048 -47.82 5.58 -20.75
N LYS A 1049 -48.06 5.09 -21.97
CA LYS A 1049 -49.30 5.33 -22.71
C LYS A 1049 -50.49 4.62 -22.06
N VAL A 1050 -50.31 3.40 -21.55
CA VAL A 1050 -51.34 2.67 -20.79
C VAL A 1050 -51.69 3.40 -19.51
N VAL A 1051 -50.69 3.85 -18.73
CA VAL A 1051 -50.90 4.63 -17.49
C VAL A 1051 -51.67 5.93 -17.78
N GLN A 1052 -51.30 6.67 -18.82
CA GLN A 1052 -52.03 7.87 -19.26
C GLN A 1052 -53.47 7.55 -19.66
N SER A 1053 -53.69 6.42 -20.34
CA SER A 1053 -55.02 5.98 -20.77
C SER A 1053 -55.91 5.61 -19.58
N VAL A 1054 -55.37 4.96 -18.54
CA VAL A 1054 -56.09 4.67 -17.29
C VAL A 1054 -56.48 5.97 -16.58
N ARG A 1055 -55.56 6.93 -16.47
CA ARG A 1055 -55.84 8.24 -15.85
C ARG A 1055 -56.95 8.99 -16.61
N LEU A 1056 -56.88 8.99 -17.94
CA LEU A 1056 -57.90 9.54 -18.80
C LEU A 1056 -59.27 8.87 -18.54
N LEU A 1057 -59.34 7.53 -18.57
CA LEU A 1057 -60.58 6.77 -18.35
C LEU A 1057 -61.20 7.02 -16.96
N LEU A 1058 -60.39 7.23 -15.91
CA LEU A 1058 -60.88 7.61 -14.58
C LEU A 1058 -61.57 8.98 -14.58
N ASN A 1059 -61.18 9.88 -15.48
CA ASN A 1059 -61.70 11.25 -15.57
C ASN A 1059 -62.75 11.43 -16.68
N LEU A 1060 -63.06 10.40 -17.46
CA LEU A 1060 -64.02 10.47 -18.58
C LEU A 1060 -65.48 10.14 -18.19
N GLN A 1061 -65.76 9.50 -17.05
CA GLN A 1061 -67.09 8.98 -16.71
C GLN A 1061 -68.23 10.02 -16.59
N GLY A 1062 -69.48 9.59 -16.78
CA GLY A 1062 -70.67 10.43 -16.61
C GLY A 1062 -70.97 11.33 -17.80
N TRP A 1063 -70.29 11.13 -18.93
CA TRP A 1063 -70.49 11.90 -20.15
C TRP A 1063 -71.64 11.35 -20.98
N THR A 1064 -71.93 10.04 -20.94
CA THR A 1064 -73.01 9.47 -21.75
C THR A 1064 -74.41 9.92 -21.29
N VAL A 1065 -74.60 10.16 -19.98
CA VAL A 1065 -75.83 10.74 -19.40
C VAL A 1065 -76.14 12.11 -20.03
N ARG A 1066 -75.11 12.88 -20.35
CA ARG A 1066 -75.23 14.24 -20.92
C ARG A 1066 -75.57 14.24 -22.41
N LEU A 1067 -75.53 13.08 -23.07
CA LEU A 1067 -75.81 12.93 -24.52
C LEU A 1067 -77.27 13.09 -24.92
N VAL A 1068 -78.20 13.03 -23.97
CA VAL A 1068 -79.63 13.22 -24.31
C VAL A 1068 -79.88 14.65 -24.82
N ARG A 1069 -79.05 15.64 -24.43
CA ARG A 1069 -79.28 17.08 -24.66
C ARG A 1069 -78.25 17.80 -25.54
N ARG A 1070 -77.20 17.12 -26.03
CA ARG A 1070 -76.05 17.75 -26.72
C ARG A 1070 -75.81 17.18 -28.13
N GLY A 1071 -75.26 18.00 -29.02
CA GLY A 1071 -74.75 17.61 -30.35
C GLY A 1071 -73.29 17.15 -30.33
N ALA A 1072 -72.78 16.64 -31.45
CA ALA A 1072 -71.40 16.16 -31.55
C ALA A 1072 -70.36 17.29 -31.40
N ASP A 1073 -70.70 18.50 -31.86
CA ASP A 1073 -69.94 19.75 -31.69
C ASP A 1073 -69.78 20.14 -30.21
N GLN A 1074 -70.89 20.12 -29.46
CA GLN A 1074 -70.91 20.46 -28.04
C GLN A 1074 -70.10 19.46 -27.22
N LEU A 1075 -70.25 18.16 -27.52
CA LEU A 1075 -69.46 17.11 -26.87
C LEU A 1075 -67.97 17.27 -27.15
N ALA A 1076 -67.56 17.55 -28.40
CA ALA A 1076 -66.16 17.80 -28.72
C ALA A 1076 -65.61 18.99 -27.93
N GLY A 1077 -66.38 20.09 -27.83
CA GLY A 1077 -66.04 21.25 -27.00
C GLY A 1077 -65.85 20.87 -25.52
N ASP A 1078 -66.81 20.17 -24.92
CA ASP A 1078 -66.74 19.73 -23.51
C ASP A 1078 -65.51 18.83 -23.25
N LEU A 1079 -65.21 17.93 -24.18
CA LEU A 1079 -64.05 17.04 -24.09
C LEU A 1079 -62.74 17.84 -24.15
N LEU A 1080 -62.66 18.88 -25.00
CA LEU A 1080 -61.47 19.74 -25.10
C LEU A 1080 -61.32 20.72 -23.92
N GLU A 1081 -62.38 21.02 -23.16
CA GLU A 1081 -62.24 21.76 -21.90
C GLU A 1081 -61.45 20.96 -20.86
N ASN A 1082 -61.56 19.62 -20.90
CA ASN A 1082 -60.83 18.73 -20.00
C ASN A 1082 -59.31 18.74 -20.31
N ALA A 1083 -58.52 19.07 -19.29
CA ALA A 1083 -57.06 19.15 -19.41
C ALA A 1083 -56.41 17.80 -19.74
N ASP A 1084 -56.93 16.67 -19.21
CA ASP A 1084 -56.38 15.34 -19.48
C ASP A 1084 -56.64 14.90 -20.91
N VAL A 1085 -57.80 15.24 -21.47
CA VAL A 1085 -58.12 14.98 -22.89
C VAL A 1085 -57.17 15.76 -23.79
N ARG A 1086 -56.97 17.06 -23.53
CA ARG A 1086 -56.02 17.87 -24.30
C ARG A 1086 -54.59 17.35 -24.20
N HIS A 1087 -54.17 16.94 -23.01
CA HIS A 1087 -52.85 16.37 -22.81
C HIS A 1087 -52.70 15.04 -23.58
N TYR A 1088 -53.71 14.17 -23.52
CA TYR A 1088 -53.70 12.88 -24.21
C TYR A 1088 -53.65 13.02 -25.73
N LEU A 1089 -54.39 13.98 -26.30
CA LEU A 1089 -54.47 14.22 -27.74
C LEU A 1089 -53.18 14.81 -28.36
N GLN A 1090 -52.22 15.25 -27.54
CA GLN A 1090 -50.90 15.74 -27.97
C GLN A 1090 -50.98 16.85 -29.03
N PHE A 1091 -51.58 17.98 -28.65
CA PHE A 1091 -51.69 19.15 -29.53
C PHE A 1091 -50.32 19.75 -29.89
N ASN A 1092 -50.14 20.09 -31.17
CA ASN A 1092 -48.99 20.80 -31.71
C ASN A 1092 -49.47 22.06 -32.48
N ILE A 1093 -48.64 23.11 -32.47
CA ILE A 1093 -48.92 24.34 -33.22
C ILE A 1093 -48.01 24.39 -34.44
N TYR A 1094 -48.60 24.49 -35.63
CA TYR A 1094 -47.88 24.68 -36.88
C TYR A 1094 -48.60 25.73 -37.72
N GLU A 1095 -47.85 26.75 -38.19
CA GLU A 1095 -48.38 27.90 -38.94
C GLU A 1095 -49.57 28.61 -38.27
N GLY A 1096 -49.55 28.71 -36.93
CA GLY A 1096 -50.60 29.37 -36.15
C GLY A 1096 -51.88 28.55 -35.96
N LYS A 1097 -51.96 27.33 -36.50
CA LYS A 1097 -53.07 26.39 -36.31
C LYS A 1097 -52.71 25.27 -35.32
N ARG A 1098 -53.72 24.75 -34.62
CA ARG A 1098 -53.56 23.67 -33.63
C ARG A 1098 -53.97 22.33 -34.24
N TRP A 1099 -53.07 21.36 -34.17
CA TRP A 1099 -53.26 20.01 -34.69
C TRP A 1099 -53.13 19.01 -33.54
N PHE A 1100 -53.99 18.01 -33.50
CA PHE A 1100 -53.86 16.90 -32.55
C PHE A 1100 -53.36 15.64 -33.26
N LYS A 1101 -52.69 14.76 -32.52
CA LYS A 1101 -52.05 13.58 -33.09
C LYS A 1101 -53.10 12.52 -33.46
N ARG A 1102 -53.07 12.06 -34.72
CA ARG A 1102 -53.97 11.03 -35.25
C ARG A 1102 -54.02 9.78 -34.38
N GLU A 1103 -52.87 9.17 -34.07
CA GLU A 1103 -52.83 7.90 -33.31
C GLU A 1103 -53.35 8.06 -31.88
N ALA A 1104 -53.15 9.25 -31.28
CA ALA A 1104 -53.67 9.57 -29.97
C ALA A 1104 -55.19 9.75 -29.99
N PHE A 1105 -55.73 10.37 -31.04
CA PHE A 1105 -57.17 10.51 -31.22
C PHE A 1105 -57.87 9.18 -31.48
N GLU A 1106 -57.31 8.31 -32.33
CA GLU A 1106 -57.88 6.99 -32.58
C GLU A 1106 -57.89 6.13 -31.30
N SER A 1107 -56.82 6.19 -30.49
CA SER A 1107 -56.78 5.54 -29.17
C SER A 1107 -57.82 6.16 -28.21
N PHE A 1108 -57.89 7.49 -28.15
CA PHE A 1108 -58.87 8.24 -27.34
C PHE A 1108 -60.31 7.86 -27.69
N TRP A 1109 -60.62 7.78 -28.99
CA TRP A 1109 -61.93 7.39 -29.50
C TRP A 1109 -62.29 5.95 -29.08
N THR A 1110 -61.34 5.02 -29.15
CA THR A 1110 -61.54 3.63 -28.69
C THR A 1110 -61.91 3.57 -27.22
N TYR A 1111 -61.23 4.35 -26.37
CA TYR A 1111 -61.56 4.43 -24.94
C TYR A 1111 -62.93 5.07 -24.68
N LEU A 1112 -63.24 6.15 -25.39
CA LEU A 1112 -64.52 6.84 -25.29
C LEU A 1112 -65.67 5.91 -25.71
N ALA A 1113 -65.51 5.16 -26.80
CA ALA A 1113 -66.48 4.19 -27.27
C ALA A 1113 -66.63 3.01 -26.30
N ALA A 1114 -65.54 2.42 -25.81
CA ALA A 1114 -65.60 1.30 -24.87
C ALA A 1114 -66.23 1.71 -23.52
N GLU A 1115 -65.81 2.84 -22.95
CA GLU A 1115 -66.32 3.34 -21.67
C GLU A 1115 -67.80 3.73 -21.78
N GLY A 1116 -68.18 4.45 -22.84
CA GLY A 1116 -69.58 4.84 -23.05
C GLY A 1116 -70.52 3.66 -23.28
N MET A 1117 -70.01 2.57 -23.87
CA MET A 1117 -70.75 1.31 -23.98
C MET A 1117 -70.95 0.63 -22.64
N VAL A 1118 -69.92 0.62 -21.78
CA VAL A 1118 -70.02 0.09 -20.41
C VAL A 1118 -71.03 0.91 -19.59
N GLU A 1119 -70.99 2.25 -19.70
CA GLU A 1119 -71.93 3.14 -19.01
C GLU A 1119 -73.37 2.87 -19.48
N LEU A 1120 -73.61 2.81 -20.79
CA LEU A 1120 -74.93 2.54 -21.38
C LEU A 1120 -75.50 1.17 -20.94
N LEU A 1121 -74.66 0.14 -20.86
CA LEU A 1121 -75.06 -1.20 -20.38
C LEU A 1121 -75.35 -1.23 -18.89
N SER A 1122 -74.69 -0.38 -18.09
CA SER A 1122 -74.94 -0.29 -16.65
C SER A 1122 -76.28 0.39 -16.29
N GLU A 1123 -76.83 1.22 -17.18
CA GLU A 1123 -78.05 2.01 -16.93
C GLU A 1123 -79.37 1.32 -17.32
N GLY A 1124 -79.34 0.24 -18.10
CA GLY A 1124 -80.56 -0.29 -18.73
C GLY A 1124 -80.50 -1.76 -19.12
N LYS A 1125 -81.68 -2.36 -19.29
CA LYS A 1125 -81.79 -3.74 -19.78
C LYS A 1125 -81.37 -3.81 -21.26
N PRO A 1126 -80.40 -4.68 -21.62
CA PRO A 1126 -80.02 -4.91 -23.01
C PRO A 1126 -81.25 -5.32 -23.85
N ALA A 1127 -81.26 -4.96 -25.14
CA ALA A 1127 -82.31 -5.29 -26.12
C ALA A 1127 -83.69 -4.58 -25.99
N GLY A 1128 -83.85 -3.60 -25.10
CA GLY A 1128 -85.06 -2.75 -25.06
C GLY A 1128 -85.11 -1.71 -26.20
N LYS A 1129 -86.31 -1.31 -26.65
CA LYS A 1129 -86.47 -0.26 -27.70
C LYS A 1129 -85.77 1.07 -27.33
N GLN A 1130 -85.82 1.45 -26.05
CA GLN A 1130 -85.12 2.63 -25.53
C GLN A 1130 -83.59 2.45 -25.51
N PHE A 1131 -83.10 1.25 -25.19
CA PHE A 1131 -81.68 0.92 -25.21
C PHE A 1131 -81.13 0.99 -26.63
N ASN A 1132 -81.77 0.34 -27.61
CA ASN A 1132 -81.34 0.38 -29.01
C ASN A 1132 -81.33 1.81 -29.58
N THR A 1133 -82.31 2.65 -29.20
CA THR A 1133 -82.35 4.06 -29.62
C THR A 1133 -81.18 4.87 -29.04
N ARG A 1134 -80.84 4.63 -27.76
CA ARG A 1134 -79.69 5.27 -27.10
C ARG A 1134 -78.37 4.77 -27.68
N LEU A 1135 -78.27 3.48 -27.99
CA LEU A 1135 -77.11 2.84 -28.61
C LEU A 1135 -76.83 3.43 -30.01
N GLU A 1136 -77.84 3.49 -30.89
CA GLU A 1136 -77.70 4.12 -32.22
C GLU A 1136 -77.32 5.61 -32.12
N LYS A 1137 -77.85 6.32 -31.11
CA LYS A 1137 -77.51 7.73 -30.89
C LYS A 1137 -76.06 7.90 -30.44
N LEU A 1138 -75.60 7.09 -29.48
CA LEU A 1138 -74.21 7.07 -29.02
C LEU A 1138 -73.27 6.78 -30.18
N ALA A 1139 -73.56 5.72 -30.94
CA ALA A 1139 -72.75 5.28 -32.06
C ALA A 1139 -72.71 6.29 -33.21
N GLY A 1140 -73.85 6.88 -33.59
CA GLY A 1140 -73.90 7.90 -34.64
C GLY A 1140 -73.06 9.13 -34.30
N MET A 1141 -73.06 9.54 -33.03
CA MET A 1141 -72.27 10.67 -32.55
C MET A 1141 -70.77 10.34 -32.49
N LEU A 1142 -70.38 9.17 -31.99
CA LEU A 1142 -68.98 8.74 -31.95
C LEU A 1142 -68.41 8.53 -33.36
N ASN A 1143 -69.18 7.94 -34.28
CA ASN A 1143 -68.79 7.84 -35.69
C ASN A 1143 -68.60 9.23 -36.30
N ARG A 1144 -69.51 10.18 -36.02
CA ARG A 1144 -69.38 11.56 -36.53
C ARG A 1144 -68.13 12.25 -35.99
N LEU A 1145 -67.80 12.09 -34.71
CA LEU A 1145 -66.55 12.62 -34.13
C LEU A 1145 -65.32 12.10 -34.86
N ARG A 1146 -65.29 10.79 -35.14
CA ARG A 1146 -64.18 10.12 -35.84
C ARG A 1146 -64.06 10.54 -37.30
N THR A 1147 -65.15 10.50 -38.05
CA THR A 1147 -65.17 10.88 -39.48
C THR A 1147 -64.86 12.37 -39.66
N ALA A 1148 -65.39 13.26 -38.81
CA ALA A 1148 -65.09 14.68 -38.88
C ALA A 1148 -63.60 14.97 -38.60
N ALA A 1149 -62.96 14.23 -37.67
CA ALA A 1149 -61.53 14.40 -37.40
C ALA A 1149 -60.68 14.01 -38.62
N GLN A 1150 -61.08 12.94 -39.31
CA GLN A 1150 -60.46 12.48 -40.54
C GLN A 1150 -60.65 13.48 -41.70
N GLU A 1151 -61.87 14.02 -41.88
CA GLU A 1151 -62.17 15.08 -42.86
C GLU A 1151 -61.33 16.35 -42.62
N ALA A 1152 -61.13 16.70 -41.36
CA ALA A 1152 -60.36 17.88 -40.94
C ALA A 1152 -58.84 17.66 -40.90
N ASN A 1153 -58.35 16.46 -41.27
CA ASN A 1153 -56.94 16.07 -41.10
C ASN A 1153 -56.41 16.30 -39.67
N TYR A 1154 -57.25 16.19 -38.64
CA TYR A 1154 -56.89 16.38 -37.22
C TYR A 1154 -56.46 17.82 -36.86
N GLU A 1155 -56.89 18.82 -37.63
CA GLU A 1155 -56.76 20.24 -37.27
C GLU A 1155 -57.97 20.67 -36.40
N GLU A 1156 -57.71 21.32 -35.26
CA GLU A 1156 -58.72 21.59 -34.23
C GLU A 1156 -59.89 22.46 -34.71
N GLU A 1157 -59.61 23.59 -35.37
CA GLU A 1157 -60.65 24.51 -35.81
C GLU A 1157 -61.48 23.89 -36.94
N SER A 1158 -60.83 23.28 -37.92
CA SER A 1158 -61.47 22.56 -39.01
C SER A 1158 -62.30 21.37 -38.51
N TRP A 1159 -61.86 20.69 -37.43
CA TRP A 1159 -62.59 19.59 -36.82
C TRP A 1159 -63.88 20.08 -36.16
N LEU A 1160 -63.80 21.13 -35.35
CA LEU A 1160 -64.98 21.74 -34.73
C LEU A 1160 -65.95 22.33 -35.78
N GLU A 1161 -65.44 22.90 -36.87
CA GLU A 1161 -66.26 23.36 -38.00
C GLU A 1161 -66.93 22.21 -38.76
N ALA A 1162 -66.21 21.10 -39.00
CA ALA A 1162 -66.76 19.92 -39.66
C ALA A 1162 -67.90 19.30 -38.82
N LEU A 1163 -67.81 19.33 -37.49
CA LEU A 1163 -68.87 18.87 -36.60
C LEU A 1163 -70.14 19.73 -36.64
N ASN A 1164 -70.03 21.02 -36.98
CA ASN A 1164 -71.15 21.95 -37.11
C ASN A 1164 -71.90 21.85 -38.45
N LYS A 1165 -71.34 21.16 -39.45
CA LYS A 1165 -72.04 20.91 -40.71
C LYS A 1165 -73.06 19.78 -40.52
N PRO A 1166 -74.34 19.95 -40.91
CA PRO A 1166 -75.28 18.83 -40.93
C PRO A 1166 -74.73 17.77 -41.88
N GLY A 1167 -74.32 16.63 -41.33
CA GLY A 1167 -73.81 15.52 -42.14
C GLY A 1167 -74.90 15.00 -43.07
N ASP A 1168 -74.55 14.77 -44.34
CA ASP A 1168 -75.40 14.09 -45.30
C ASP A 1168 -75.85 12.75 -44.70
N GLN A 1169 -77.13 12.66 -44.37
CA GLN A 1169 -77.80 11.40 -44.08
C GLN A 1169 -77.92 10.64 -45.39
N ALA A 1170 -76.99 9.70 -45.61
CA ALA A 1170 -77.20 8.57 -46.51
C ALA A 1170 -77.61 7.34 -45.69
#